data_AF-A0A1D2Q8H4-F1
#
_entry.id   AF-A0A1D2Q8H4-F1
#
_cell.length_a   1.000
_cell.length_b   1.000
_cell.length_c   1.000
_cell.angle_alpha   90.00
_cell.angle_beta   90.00
_cell.angle_gamma   90.00
#
_symmetry.space_group_name_H-M   'P 1'
#
loop_
_entity.id
_entity.type
_entity.pdbx_description
1 polymer ?
#
loop_
_entity_poly.entity_id
_entity_poly.type
_entity_poly.pdbx_seq_one_letter_code
_entity_poly.pdbx_strand_id
1 'polypeptide(L)'
;MDDQVEAEDTVLQETLEENIGMSQYEASVYLALIRGGKQSMTEISESSGVPKQRVYDTVSDLRNEGFVEVIDDYPRKAYAIDPSEALSPIKQQITRTEERLDELHEAVEEVEGGVALFKSEPTIKKYIRKVIESAEDSLFLLLPRKHLDTFRDDLTALPSDVHSRLIVSDLTEEDVDGDDIYLDESLSALADDIHGVTSNEPLMVSADRERAFYWTHGSKRKMTSEMQGFYITNPELGFLFDRFLSDSIWPLARPVNPTNDPDWPTFPKEYIRLKDCLSDLKRVTRERALESFEVEFEGYDTGTGEAVTKRGTVAGYYFTEFDIRATLKVELDPEYDSGTADVVTVGGWKATYEDYQARRLTVWEKSGKDHPATIDDETERHLRRCREEIPEEFGDGRIALGMDAFVDRMREFVEERNGSRDYESMRKFGDLKELLIEFEASDSVPVIEWVPTETIPGGHTVHLGQVFDDFGYDLTVFGTFGDPIHSVFEDVFSTHDVLSAGEPTFADYILFEDGKLILREPNFDQVDWDTVIEEIGIETLAESVDGTTVLGFGSWSNIPSLPSVWDGFRDEIWPLLENPPNSVVISPADIQQMSPDFVKDGLQSLRALDDVVPVTVTTNRTQAKRLLTVLNEERTDSSLSNTAMTLRNEIGVSKFVVHTLLEAALARESGIVTARAPRPDPEQVTNSDAHFDTGLTLGHAEGLSDGTSLILANTVAGCFMREGVPPTEESIRHLLDQYDTLFEA
;
A
#
# COMPACT_ATOMS: atom_id res chain seq x y z
N MET A 1 -58.30 37.92 -1.67
CA MET A 1 -57.15 38.83 -1.85
C MET A 1 -57.14 39.84 -0.71
N ASP A 2 -58.27 40.47 -0.37
CA ASP A 2 -58.38 41.35 0.80
C ASP A 2 -58.07 40.65 2.15
N ASP A 3 -58.60 39.44 2.41
CA ASP A 3 -58.35 38.73 3.69
C ASP A 3 -56.88 38.32 3.93
N GLN A 4 -56.07 38.18 2.87
CA GLN A 4 -54.64 37.82 2.99
C GLN A 4 -53.77 39.05 3.26
N VAL A 5 -54.13 40.19 2.67
CA VAL A 5 -53.44 41.47 2.86
C VAL A 5 -53.71 42.03 4.26
N GLU A 6 -54.94 41.90 4.79
CA GLU A 6 -55.25 42.29 6.18
C GLU A 6 -54.50 41.43 7.23
N ALA A 7 -54.30 40.14 6.95
CA ALA A 7 -53.56 39.25 7.84
C ALA A 7 -52.05 39.59 7.87
N GLU A 8 -51.43 39.86 6.71
CA GLU A 8 -50.03 40.29 6.63
C GLU A 8 -49.82 41.67 7.26
N ASP A 9 -50.79 42.58 7.11
CA ASP A 9 -50.75 43.91 7.74
C ASP A 9 -50.81 43.86 9.26
N THR A 10 -51.58 42.92 9.81
CA THR A 10 -51.67 42.71 11.26
C THR A 10 -50.34 42.20 11.81
N VAL A 11 -49.69 41.25 11.12
CA VAL A 11 -48.37 40.73 11.51
C VAL A 11 -47.28 41.79 11.40
N LEU A 12 -47.33 42.64 10.37
CA LEU A 12 -46.41 43.77 10.21
C LEU A 12 -46.55 44.78 11.34
N GLN A 13 -47.79 45.09 11.72
CA GLN A 13 -48.06 45.99 12.85
C GLN A 13 -47.56 45.40 14.18
N GLU A 14 -47.86 44.13 14.47
CA GLU A 14 -47.36 43.43 15.67
C GLU A 14 -45.82 43.42 15.71
N THR A 15 -45.16 43.22 14.57
CA THR A 15 -43.70 43.22 14.49
C THR A 15 -43.10 44.60 14.83
N LEU A 16 -43.70 45.69 14.35
CA LEU A 16 -43.28 47.05 14.67
C LEU A 16 -43.51 47.38 16.16
N GLU A 17 -44.58 46.87 16.75
CA GLU A 17 -44.88 47.09 18.16
C GLU A 17 -43.94 46.30 19.08
N GLU A 18 -43.75 45.00 18.84
CA GLU A 18 -43.00 44.12 19.75
C GLU A 18 -41.48 44.19 19.58
N ASN A 19 -40.99 44.33 18.35
CA ASN A 19 -39.55 44.21 18.05
C ASN A 19 -38.87 45.56 17.81
N ILE A 20 -39.61 46.56 17.32
CA ILE A 20 -39.10 47.92 17.10
C ILE A 20 -39.51 48.86 18.26
N GLY A 21 -40.55 48.49 19.02
CA GLY A 21 -40.99 49.22 20.21
C GLY A 21 -41.94 50.39 19.91
N MET A 22 -42.55 50.42 18.72
CA MET A 22 -43.53 51.45 18.37
C MET A 22 -44.84 51.26 19.17
N SER A 23 -45.49 52.36 19.53
CA SER A 23 -46.87 52.30 20.01
C SER A 23 -47.84 52.00 18.86
N GLN A 24 -49.05 51.54 19.20
CA GLN A 24 -50.10 51.26 18.23
C GLN A 24 -50.41 52.44 17.30
N TYR A 25 -50.36 53.67 17.81
CA TYR A 25 -50.57 54.87 17.01
C TYR A 25 -49.37 55.19 16.11
N GLU A 26 -48.15 54.96 16.56
CA GLU A 26 -46.92 55.14 15.78
C GLU A 26 -46.86 54.15 14.62
N ALA A 27 -47.11 52.86 14.88
CA ALA A 27 -47.15 51.84 13.85
C ALA A 27 -48.22 52.16 12.78
N SER A 28 -49.42 52.55 13.22
CA SER A 28 -50.52 52.93 12.31
C SER A 28 -50.19 54.17 11.46
N VAL A 29 -49.56 55.20 12.05
CA VAL A 29 -49.16 56.42 11.33
C VAL A 29 -47.98 56.16 10.39
N TYR A 30 -47.01 55.36 10.81
CA TYR A 30 -45.84 55.01 10.01
C TYR A 30 -46.24 54.16 8.79
N LEU A 31 -47.08 53.13 8.96
CA LEU A 31 -47.62 52.33 7.85
C LEU A 31 -48.45 53.17 6.87
N ALA A 32 -49.24 54.11 7.38
CA ALA A 32 -49.99 55.04 6.54
C ALA A 32 -49.05 55.90 5.67
N LEU A 33 -47.96 56.40 6.24
CA LEU A 33 -46.95 57.20 5.52
C LEU A 33 -46.12 56.37 4.52
N ILE A 34 -45.80 55.11 4.83
CA ILE A 34 -45.13 54.19 3.90
C ILE A 34 -46.01 53.93 2.67
N ARG A 35 -47.32 53.78 2.85
CA ARG A 35 -48.27 53.51 1.75
C ARG A 35 -48.65 54.76 0.97
N GLY A 36 -48.94 55.84 1.69
CA GLY A 36 -49.46 57.09 1.15
C GLY A 36 -48.39 58.09 0.71
N GLY A 37 -47.13 57.82 1.04
CA GLY A 37 -46.01 58.71 0.76
C GLY A 37 -46.14 60.04 1.50
N LYS A 38 -45.88 61.15 0.80
CA LYS A 38 -45.90 62.49 1.39
C LYS A 38 -47.34 62.98 1.61
N GLN A 39 -47.78 63.01 2.87
CA GLN A 39 -49.15 63.33 3.27
C GLN A 39 -49.21 64.48 4.29
N SER A 40 -50.28 65.26 4.28
CA SER A 40 -50.60 66.26 5.30
C SER A 40 -51.18 65.61 6.55
N MET A 41 -51.14 66.28 7.70
CA MET A 41 -51.69 65.76 8.96
C MET A 41 -53.18 65.40 8.90
N THR A 42 -53.94 66.01 7.99
CA THR A 42 -55.34 65.63 7.75
C THR A 42 -55.43 64.31 6.98
N GLU A 43 -54.63 64.18 5.92
CA GLU A 43 -54.57 62.96 5.09
C GLU A 43 -54.05 61.77 5.91
N ILE A 44 -53.04 61.97 6.75
CA ILE A 44 -52.51 60.94 7.67
C ILE A 44 -53.60 60.46 8.63
N SER A 45 -54.35 61.38 9.24
CA SER A 45 -55.44 61.04 10.18
C SER A 45 -56.54 60.21 9.52
N GLU A 46 -56.85 60.48 8.25
CA GLU A 46 -57.82 59.73 7.47
C GLU A 46 -57.30 58.35 7.08
N SER A 47 -56.03 58.23 6.67
CA SER A 47 -55.45 56.96 6.23
C SER A 47 -54.98 56.04 7.38
N SER A 48 -54.64 56.58 8.55
CA SER A 48 -54.18 55.80 9.72
C SER A 48 -55.28 55.48 10.73
N GLY A 49 -56.45 56.12 10.62
CA GLY A 49 -57.52 56.02 11.62
C GLY A 49 -57.20 56.69 12.97
N VAL A 50 -56.04 57.34 13.10
CA VAL A 50 -55.61 58.03 14.34
C VAL A 50 -56.23 59.43 14.39
N PRO A 51 -56.82 59.87 15.52
CA PRO A 51 -57.41 61.20 15.64
C PRO A 51 -56.41 62.32 15.34
N LYS A 52 -56.80 63.30 14.53
CA LYS A 52 -55.94 64.41 14.06
C LYS A 52 -55.17 65.13 15.17
N GLN A 53 -55.70 65.22 16.38
CA GLN A 53 -55.01 65.81 17.53
C GLN A 53 -53.78 64.99 17.96
N ARG A 54 -53.84 63.66 17.84
CA ARG A 54 -52.74 62.74 18.19
C ARG A 54 -51.72 62.58 17.06
N VAL A 55 -52.14 62.74 15.81
CA VAL A 55 -51.24 62.62 14.64
C VAL A 55 -50.07 63.61 14.73
N TYR A 56 -50.29 64.83 15.23
CA TYR A 56 -49.20 65.80 15.39
C TYR A 56 -48.14 65.33 16.39
N ASP A 57 -48.55 64.72 17.51
CA ASP A 57 -47.65 64.23 18.54
C ASP A 57 -46.92 62.98 18.02
N THR A 58 -47.66 62.01 17.47
CA THR A 58 -47.11 60.77 16.90
C THR A 58 -46.12 61.00 15.77
N VAL A 59 -46.39 61.94 14.85
CA VAL A 59 -45.42 62.29 13.78
C VAL A 59 -44.18 62.97 14.36
N SER A 60 -44.32 63.72 15.47
CA SER A 60 -43.18 64.34 16.13
C SER A 60 -42.30 63.30 16.84
N ASP A 61 -42.92 62.29 17.46
CA ASP A 61 -42.24 61.18 18.14
C ASP A 61 -41.50 60.31 17.12
N LEU A 62 -42.19 59.87 16.06
CA LEU A 62 -41.58 59.13 14.95
C LEU A 62 -40.44 59.90 14.27
N ARG A 63 -40.50 61.23 14.23
CA ARG A 63 -39.41 62.06 13.67
C ARG A 63 -38.22 62.07 14.61
N ASN A 64 -38.43 62.17 15.91
CA ASN A 64 -37.35 62.14 16.90
C ASN A 64 -36.61 60.78 16.89
N GLU A 65 -37.33 59.70 16.57
CA GLU A 65 -36.78 58.36 16.41
C GLU A 65 -36.20 58.08 15.02
N GLY A 66 -36.35 59.02 14.07
CA GLY A 66 -35.74 58.92 12.74
C GLY A 66 -36.53 58.08 11.73
N PHE A 67 -37.82 57.80 11.97
CA PHE A 67 -38.67 57.04 11.06
C PHE A 67 -39.39 57.92 10.03
N VAL A 68 -39.63 59.19 10.33
CA VAL A 68 -40.36 60.11 9.42
C VAL A 68 -39.70 61.48 9.38
N GLU A 69 -39.92 62.22 8.30
CA GLU A 69 -39.50 63.61 8.15
C GLU A 69 -40.69 64.54 7.90
N VAL A 70 -40.56 65.80 8.36
CA VAL A 70 -41.63 66.80 8.27
C VAL A 70 -41.19 67.98 7.42
N ILE A 71 -42.02 68.33 6.44
CA ILE A 71 -41.83 69.47 5.56
C ILE A 71 -42.74 70.60 6.07
N ASP A 72 -42.10 71.68 6.54
CA ASP A 72 -42.75 72.92 6.99
C ASP A 72 -43.30 73.75 5.80
N ASP A 73 -44.22 73.15 5.06
CA ASP A 73 -45.06 73.81 4.04
C ASP A 73 -46.47 74.08 4.62
N TYR A 74 -47.30 74.90 3.96
CA TYR A 74 -48.69 75.11 4.39
C TYR A 74 -49.67 74.45 3.41
N PRO A 75 -50.38 73.37 3.81
CA PRO A 75 -50.37 72.71 5.12
C PRO A 75 -49.14 71.79 5.34
N ARG A 76 -48.75 71.58 6.61
CA ARG A 76 -47.61 70.73 6.99
C ARG A 76 -47.78 69.31 6.48
N LYS A 77 -46.71 68.74 5.92
CA LYS A 77 -46.69 67.38 5.38
C LYS A 77 -45.57 66.55 6.01
N ALA A 78 -45.78 65.25 6.14
CA ALA A 78 -44.78 64.28 6.57
C ALA A 78 -44.62 63.17 5.54
N TYR A 79 -43.48 62.49 5.54
CA TYR A 79 -43.22 61.30 4.76
C TYR A 79 -42.33 60.33 5.55
N ALA A 80 -42.46 59.03 5.31
CA ALA A 80 -41.59 58.03 5.94
C ALA A 80 -40.19 58.04 5.30
N ILE A 81 -39.16 57.91 6.14
CA ILE A 81 -37.79 57.65 5.70
C ILE A 81 -37.73 56.20 5.17
N ASP A 82 -36.82 55.91 4.26
CA ASP A 82 -36.67 54.56 3.70
C ASP A 82 -36.48 53.52 4.83
N PRO A 83 -37.25 52.41 4.86
CA PRO A 83 -37.15 51.43 5.93
C PRO A 83 -35.75 50.84 6.11
N SER A 84 -34.97 50.73 5.05
CA SER A 84 -33.59 50.22 5.12
C SER A 84 -32.67 51.19 5.87
N GLU A 85 -32.91 52.50 5.75
CA GLU A 85 -32.19 53.55 6.48
C GLU A 85 -32.72 53.69 7.91
N ALA A 86 -34.04 53.76 8.09
CA ALA A 86 -34.68 53.94 9.40
C ALA A 86 -34.39 52.76 10.36
N LEU A 87 -34.30 51.53 9.85
CA LEU A 87 -33.98 50.33 10.65
C LEU A 87 -32.47 50.04 10.77
N SER A 88 -31.61 50.76 10.06
CA SER A 88 -30.16 50.55 10.08
C SER A 88 -29.56 50.64 11.50
N PRO A 89 -29.92 51.63 12.34
CA PRO A 89 -29.38 51.74 13.69
C PRO A 89 -29.73 50.54 14.57
N ILE A 90 -30.96 50.00 14.43
CA ILE A 90 -31.43 48.84 15.21
C ILE A 90 -30.68 47.59 14.78
N LYS A 91 -30.50 47.37 13.47
CA LYS A 91 -29.69 46.25 12.95
C LYS A 91 -28.26 46.30 13.46
N GLN A 92 -27.61 47.46 13.41
CA GLN A 92 -26.25 47.64 13.92
C GLN A 92 -26.16 47.40 15.43
N GLN A 93 -27.18 47.80 16.20
CA GLN A 93 -27.23 47.54 17.63
C GLN A 93 -27.38 46.06 17.95
N ILE A 94 -28.19 45.32 17.20
CA ILE A 94 -28.34 43.87 17.34
C ILE A 94 -26.99 43.20 17.03
N THR A 95 -26.39 43.48 15.88
CA THR A 95 -25.09 42.91 15.49
C THR A 95 -24.00 43.20 16.53
N ARG A 96 -23.89 44.44 17.00
CA ARG A 96 -22.93 44.80 18.06
C ARG A 96 -23.22 44.10 19.39
N THR A 97 -24.48 43.84 19.69
CA THR A 97 -24.87 43.09 20.89
C THR A 97 -24.52 41.63 20.74
N GLU A 98 -24.75 41.03 19.57
CA GLU A 98 -24.32 39.67 19.23
C GLU A 98 -22.80 39.53 19.35
N GLU A 99 -22.02 40.41 18.70
CA GLU A 99 -20.55 40.45 18.81
C GLU A 99 -20.10 40.50 20.27
N ARG A 100 -20.72 41.37 21.08
CA ARG A 100 -20.36 41.53 22.50
C ARG A 100 -20.82 40.37 23.37
N LEU A 101 -21.91 39.69 23.02
CA LEU A 101 -22.35 38.48 23.69
C LEU A 101 -21.43 37.31 23.33
N ASP A 102 -20.96 37.22 22.09
CA ASP A 102 -19.95 36.25 21.67
C ASP A 102 -18.62 36.47 22.40
N GLU A 103 -18.12 37.72 22.50
CA GLU A 103 -16.92 38.06 23.29
C GLU A 103 -17.06 37.67 24.77
N LEU A 104 -18.22 37.94 25.38
CA LEU A 104 -18.50 37.56 26.78
C LEU A 104 -18.67 36.05 26.96
N HIS A 105 -19.12 35.34 25.93
CA HIS A 105 -19.25 33.89 25.93
C HIS A 105 -17.88 33.21 25.77
N GLU A 106 -17.02 33.69 24.87
CA GLU A 106 -15.64 33.21 24.70
C GLU A 106 -14.82 33.33 25.97
N ALA A 107 -14.97 34.40 26.75
CA ALA A 107 -14.29 34.58 28.03
C ALA A 107 -14.68 33.54 29.11
N VAL A 108 -15.79 32.81 28.92
CA VAL A 108 -16.21 31.70 29.78
C VAL A 108 -15.75 30.34 29.22
N GLU A 109 -15.31 30.27 27.96
CA GLU A 109 -14.86 29.05 27.27
C GLU A 109 -13.37 28.71 27.48
N GLU A 110 -12.56 29.62 28.03
CA GLU A 110 -11.21 29.31 28.56
C GLU A 110 -11.28 28.49 29.86
N VAL A 111 -12.16 27.48 29.91
CA VAL A 111 -12.06 26.42 30.92
C VAL A 111 -10.94 25.48 30.49
N GLU A 112 -9.79 25.66 31.12
CA GLU A 112 -8.75 24.65 31.28
C GLU A 112 -9.38 23.32 31.70
N GLY A 113 -9.69 22.42 30.76
CA GLY A 113 -10.34 21.19 31.17
C GLY A 113 -10.82 20.25 30.08
N GLY A 114 -9.90 19.76 29.26
CA GLY A 114 -9.93 18.42 28.64
C GLY A 114 -11.07 18.05 27.69
N VAL A 115 -12.32 18.06 28.15
CA VAL A 115 -13.54 17.72 27.41
C VAL A 115 -14.71 18.60 27.88
N ALA A 116 -15.32 19.36 26.97
CA ALA A 116 -16.54 20.13 27.20
C ALA A 116 -17.77 19.41 26.67
N LEU A 117 -18.88 19.40 27.43
CA LEU A 117 -20.13 18.74 27.06
C LEU A 117 -21.18 19.77 26.63
N PHE A 118 -21.79 19.55 25.47
CA PHE A 118 -22.87 20.35 24.90
C PHE A 118 -24.13 19.51 24.70
N LYS A 119 -25.30 20.12 24.95
CA LYS A 119 -26.62 19.49 24.78
C LYS A 119 -27.51 20.17 23.72
N SER A 120 -27.04 21.30 23.18
CA SER A 120 -27.78 22.13 22.23
C SER A 120 -27.22 21.92 20.83
N GLU A 121 -28.07 21.56 19.87
CA GLU A 121 -27.65 21.35 18.48
C GLU A 121 -26.95 22.57 17.85
N PRO A 122 -27.45 23.82 18.00
CA PRO A 122 -26.74 25.01 17.55
C PRO A 122 -25.31 25.13 18.12
N THR A 123 -25.15 24.88 19.42
CA THR A 123 -23.83 24.94 20.07
C THR A 123 -22.91 23.82 19.56
N ILE A 124 -23.44 22.61 19.41
CA ILE A 124 -22.69 21.48 18.85
C ILE A 124 -22.16 21.81 17.45
N LYS A 125 -23.03 22.33 16.57
CA LYS A 125 -22.63 22.75 15.21
C LYS A 125 -21.58 23.87 15.24
N LYS A 126 -21.73 24.88 16.11
CA LYS A 126 -20.75 25.96 16.30
C LYS A 126 -19.35 25.40 16.61
N TYR A 127 -19.26 24.43 17.52
CA TYR A 127 -17.97 23.88 17.94
C TYR A 127 -17.39 22.85 16.98
N ILE A 128 -18.22 22.13 16.22
CA ILE A 128 -17.74 21.30 15.11
C ILE A 128 -17.03 22.18 14.07
N ARG A 129 -17.64 23.31 13.69
CA ARG A 129 -16.99 24.29 12.80
C ARG A 129 -15.69 24.82 13.38
N LYS A 130 -15.68 25.18 14.67
CA LYS A 130 -14.45 25.60 15.37
C LYS A 130 -13.33 24.56 15.30
N VAL A 131 -13.65 23.25 15.30
CA VAL A 131 -12.65 22.19 15.14
C VAL A 131 -12.15 22.13 13.69
N ILE A 132 -13.06 22.14 12.71
CA ILE A 132 -12.75 22.14 11.27
C ILE A 132 -11.86 23.34 10.91
N GLU A 133 -12.25 24.55 11.33
CA GLU A 133 -11.52 25.79 11.09
C GLU A 133 -10.15 25.84 11.80
N SER A 134 -9.94 24.99 12.80
CA SER A 134 -8.67 24.95 13.53
C SER A 134 -7.64 23.97 12.97
N ALA A 135 -7.98 23.22 11.93
CA ALA A 135 -7.05 22.28 11.29
C ALA A 135 -5.98 23.04 10.51
N GLU A 136 -4.71 22.78 10.84
CA GLU A 136 -3.54 23.36 10.18
C GLU A 136 -2.83 22.35 9.26
N ASP A 137 -2.77 21.07 9.64
CA ASP A 137 -2.06 20.02 8.91
C ASP A 137 -3.02 18.93 8.38
N SER A 138 -4.00 18.53 9.20
CA SER A 138 -4.89 17.41 8.85
C SER A 138 -6.27 17.48 9.49
N LEU A 139 -7.28 17.02 8.75
CA LEU A 139 -8.65 16.90 9.21
C LEU A 139 -9.18 15.50 8.91
N PHE A 140 -9.76 14.82 9.90
CA PHE A 140 -10.38 13.51 9.73
C PHE A 140 -11.80 13.54 10.26
N LEU A 141 -12.78 13.30 9.38
CA LEU A 141 -14.19 13.33 9.70
C LEU A 141 -14.86 11.97 9.49
N LEU A 142 -15.77 11.64 10.40
CA LEU A 142 -16.79 10.62 10.24
C LEU A 142 -18.13 11.32 10.31
N LEU A 143 -18.79 11.48 9.15
CA LEU A 143 -20.04 12.23 9.02
C LEU A 143 -21.15 11.31 8.53
N PRO A 144 -22.26 11.17 9.28
CA PRO A 144 -23.49 10.60 8.74
C PRO A 144 -23.97 11.38 7.52
N ARG A 145 -24.47 10.68 6.49
CA ARG A 145 -24.94 11.28 5.23
C ARG A 145 -25.84 12.50 5.41
N LYS A 146 -26.73 12.48 6.41
CA LYS A 146 -27.66 13.57 6.74
C LYS A 146 -26.99 14.89 7.19
N HIS A 147 -25.72 14.87 7.57
CA HIS A 147 -24.96 16.03 8.06
C HIS A 147 -24.03 16.64 7.00
N LEU A 148 -23.86 15.99 5.84
CA LEU A 148 -22.97 16.47 4.77
C LEU A 148 -23.31 17.89 4.33
N ASP A 149 -24.57 18.15 4.00
CA ASP A 149 -25.00 19.49 3.55
C ASP A 149 -24.89 20.56 4.64
N THR A 150 -24.81 20.17 5.92
CA THR A 150 -24.66 21.14 7.02
C THR A 150 -23.26 21.74 7.10
N PHE A 151 -22.24 20.96 6.72
CA PHE A 151 -20.82 21.33 6.83
C PHE A 151 -20.13 21.43 5.46
N ARG A 152 -20.89 21.31 4.36
CA ARG A 152 -20.36 21.38 2.99
C ARG A 152 -19.54 22.64 2.76
N ASP A 153 -20.08 23.80 3.10
CA ASP A 153 -19.38 25.08 2.90
C ASP A 153 -18.08 25.14 3.72
N ASP A 154 -18.13 24.68 4.97
CA ASP A 154 -16.98 24.63 5.88
C ASP A 154 -15.85 23.74 5.31
N LEU A 155 -16.21 22.57 4.76
CA LEU A 155 -15.26 21.63 4.15
C LEU A 155 -14.69 22.14 2.83
N THR A 156 -15.51 22.73 1.97
CA THR A 156 -15.03 23.31 0.70
C THR A 156 -14.15 24.55 0.89
N ALA A 157 -14.23 25.20 2.06
CA ALA A 157 -13.43 26.37 2.40
C ALA A 157 -12.09 26.01 3.05
N LEU A 158 -11.77 24.72 3.23
CA LEU A 158 -10.51 24.28 3.82
C LEU A 158 -9.32 24.73 2.97
N PRO A 159 -8.21 25.17 3.60
CA PRO A 159 -6.96 25.43 2.90
C PRO A 159 -6.47 24.18 2.17
N SER A 160 -5.89 24.35 0.98
CA SER A 160 -5.42 23.23 0.14
C SER A 160 -4.23 22.46 0.72
N ASP A 161 -3.58 23.01 1.73
CA ASP A 161 -2.48 22.42 2.49
C ASP A 161 -2.97 21.52 3.65
N VAL A 162 -4.24 21.61 4.05
CA VAL A 162 -4.82 20.73 5.07
C VAL A 162 -5.27 19.42 4.43
N HIS A 163 -4.59 18.32 4.75
CA HIS A 163 -4.99 17.00 4.23
C HIS A 163 -6.26 16.50 4.93
N SER A 164 -7.32 16.33 4.17
CA SER A 164 -8.67 16.04 4.65
C SER A 164 -9.14 14.63 4.28
N ARG A 165 -9.70 13.92 5.27
CA ARG A 165 -10.32 12.59 5.08
C ARG A 165 -11.74 12.59 5.57
N LEU A 166 -12.64 12.03 4.77
CA LEU A 166 -14.05 11.95 5.07
C LEU A 166 -14.53 10.51 4.97
N ILE A 167 -15.08 9.98 6.07
CA ILE A 167 -15.88 8.75 6.06
C ILE A 167 -17.34 9.16 6.12
N VAL A 168 -18.12 8.76 5.13
CA VAL A 168 -19.58 8.93 5.09
C VAL A 168 -20.26 7.71 5.67
N SER A 169 -21.00 7.87 6.78
CA SER A 169 -21.76 6.78 7.41
C SER A 169 -23.26 6.87 7.12
N ASP A 170 -24.02 5.89 7.62
CA ASP A 170 -25.47 5.78 7.43
C ASP A 170 -25.88 5.63 5.95
N LEU A 171 -25.04 4.96 5.16
CA LEU A 171 -25.33 4.63 3.76
C LEU A 171 -26.29 3.44 3.66
N THR A 172 -27.05 3.40 2.57
CA THR A 172 -28.02 2.35 2.29
C THR A 172 -27.48 1.36 1.25
N GLU A 173 -28.12 0.18 1.14
CA GLU A 173 -27.77 -0.81 0.10
C GLU A 173 -27.89 -0.24 -1.33
N GLU A 174 -28.73 0.78 -1.55
CA GLU A 174 -28.84 1.46 -2.84
C GLU A 174 -27.59 2.26 -3.24
N ASP A 175 -26.72 2.58 -2.27
CA ASP A 175 -25.47 3.32 -2.49
C ASP A 175 -24.27 2.38 -2.76
N VAL A 176 -24.46 1.05 -2.67
CA VAL A 176 -23.40 0.04 -2.73
C VAL A 176 -23.57 -0.82 -3.97
N ASP A 177 -22.50 -0.96 -4.77
CA ASP A 177 -22.43 -1.89 -5.89
C ASP A 177 -21.16 -2.75 -5.77
N GLY A 178 -21.33 -4.03 -5.43
CA GLY A 178 -20.23 -4.92 -5.06
C GLY A 178 -19.45 -4.43 -3.84
N ASP A 179 -18.16 -4.18 -4.03
CA ASP A 179 -17.24 -3.64 -3.01
C ASP A 179 -17.13 -2.12 -3.03
N ASP A 180 -17.80 -1.45 -3.98
CA ASP A 180 -17.68 -0.02 -4.21
C ASP A 180 -18.90 0.76 -3.70
N ILE A 181 -18.69 2.05 -3.43
CA ILE A 181 -19.74 2.96 -3.00
C ILE A 181 -19.90 4.05 -4.06
N TYR A 182 -21.13 4.29 -4.51
CA TYR A 182 -21.43 5.34 -5.48
C TYR A 182 -22.32 6.42 -4.87
N LEU A 183 -21.80 7.64 -4.80
CA LEU A 183 -22.51 8.80 -4.28
C LEU A 183 -22.41 9.99 -5.25
N ASP A 184 -23.08 11.10 -4.95
CA ASP A 184 -23.07 12.31 -5.78
C ASP A 184 -21.62 12.79 -6.07
N GLU A 185 -21.28 13.02 -7.35
CA GLU A 185 -19.94 13.45 -7.79
C GLU A 185 -19.48 14.75 -7.10
N SER A 186 -20.40 15.62 -6.68
CA SER A 186 -20.09 16.85 -5.93
C SER A 186 -19.48 16.60 -4.54
N LEU A 187 -19.45 15.36 -4.07
CA LEU A 187 -18.77 14.99 -2.83
C LEU A 187 -17.26 15.01 -2.98
N SER A 188 -16.71 14.73 -4.18
CA SER A 188 -15.27 14.76 -4.45
C SER A 188 -14.59 16.09 -4.09
N ALA A 189 -15.36 17.18 -4.03
CA ALA A 189 -14.87 18.50 -3.63
C ALA A 189 -14.84 18.74 -2.10
N LEU A 190 -15.29 17.78 -1.28
CA LEU A 190 -15.40 17.95 0.17
C LEU A 190 -14.17 17.51 0.95
N ALA A 191 -13.39 16.57 0.43
CA ALA A 191 -12.18 16.09 1.07
C ALA A 191 -11.26 15.42 0.04
N ASP A 192 -9.98 15.28 0.38
CA ASP A 192 -8.97 14.65 -0.48
C ASP A 192 -9.23 13.15 -0.63
N ASP A 193 -9.51 12.46 0.47
CA ASP A 193 -9.91 11.05 0.46
C ASP A 193 -11.34 10.88 1.02
N ILE A 194 -12.21 10.19 0.27
CA ILE A 194 -13.61 9.95 0.66
C ILE A 194 -13.91 8.47 0.64
N HIS A 195 -14.30 7.96 1.81
CA HIS A 195 -14.73 6.59 2.00
C HIS A 195 -16.15 6.55 2.57
N GLY A 196 -16.81 5.39 2.51
CA GLY A 196 -18.14 5.19 3.03
C GLY A 196 -18.30 3.90 3.81
N VAL A 197 -19.26 3.90 4.75
CA VAL A 197 -19.69 2.73 5.53
C VAL A 197 -21.22 2.68 5.62
N THR A 198 -21.78 1.47 5.62
CA THR A 198 -23.23 1.24 5.82
C THR A 198 -23.62 1.19 7.30
N SER A 199 -22.66 1.11 8.21
CA SER A 199 -22.90 1.11 9.65
C SER A 199 -23.45 2.47 10.12
N ASN A 200 -24.22 2.41 11.21
CA ASN A 200 -24.76 3.60 11.86
C ASN A 200 -23.72 4.15 12.85
N GLU A 201 -22.97 5.15 12.41
CA GLU A 201 -21.87 5.73 13.18
C GLU A 201 -22.23 7.10 13.77
N PRO A 202 -21.68 7.47 14.93
CA PRO A 202 -21.77 8.82 15.46
C PRO A 202 -20.96 9.81 14.61
N LEU A 203 -21.28 11.10 14.73
CA LEU A 203 -20.48 12.14 14.07
C LEU A 203 -19.20 12.38 14.85
N MET A 204 -18.08 12.45 14.14
CA MET A 204 -16.77 12.69 14.73
C MET A 204 -15.91 13.55 13.85
N VAL A 205 -15.11 14.42 14.47
CA VAL A 205 -14.11 15.26 13.79
C VAL A 205 -12.82 15.22 14.59
N SER A 206 -11.68 15.05 13.93
CA SER A 206 -10.33 15.15 14.48
C SER A 206 -9.54 16.16 13.65
N ALA A 207 -8.99 17.18 14.30
CA ALA A 207 -8.12 18.18 13.69
C ALA A 207 -6.71 18.06 14.30
N ASP A 208 -5.72 17.91 13.44
CA ASP A 208 -4.28 17.78 13.75
C ASP A 208 -3.92 16.73 14.80
N ARG A 209 -4.85 15.81 15.08
CA ARG A 209 -4.73 14.77 16.10
C ARG A 209 -4.59 15.33 17.52
N GLU A 210 -4.90 16.61 17.71
CA GLU A 210 -4.82 17.31 19.00
C GLU A 210 -6.20 17.75 19.50
N ARG A 211 -7.12 18.06 18.57
CA ARG A 211 -8.49 18.46 18.89
C ARG A 211 -9.47 17.52 18.25
N ALA A 212 -10.56 17.25 18.94
CA ALA A 212 -11.62 16.42 18.40
C ALA A 212 -13.00 16.91 18.82
N PHE A 213 -14.01 16.52 18.05
CA PHE A 213 -15.40 16.63 18.42
C PHE A 213 -16.08 15.27 18.25
N TYR A 214 -16.90 14.89 19.22
CA TYR A 214 -17.69 13.67 19.16
C TYR A 214 -19.16 13.97 19.45
N TRP A 215 -20.07 13.66 18.53
CA TRP A 215 -21.49 13.93 18.65
C TRP A 215 -22.27 12.61 18.64
N THR A 216 -22.88 12.29 19.79
CA THR A 216 -23.67 11.07 19.96
C THR A 216 -24.99 11.15 19.21
N HIS A 217 -25.34 10.05 18.54
CA HIS A 217 -26.67 9.88 17.97
C HIS A 217 -27.60 9.22 19.00
N GLY A 218 -28.77 9.81 19.24
CA GLY A 218 -29.83 9.16 20.01
C GLY A 218 -30.44 8.01 19.21
N SER A 219 -30.02 6.77 19.47
CA SER A 219 -30.59 5.61 18.78
C SER A 219 -32.05 5.38 19.20
N LYS A 220 -32.97 5.20 18.25
CA LYS A 220 -34.41 4.94 18.53
C LYS A 220 -34.67 3.60 19.24
N ARG A 221 -33.66 2.76 19.47
CA ARG A 221 -33.76 1.49 20.19
C ARG A 221 -33.26 1.62 21.64
N LYS A 222 -34.20 1.81 22.57
CA LYS A 222 -34.16 1.42 24.00
C LYS A 222 -32.89 1.68 24.85
N MET A 223 -31.93 2.50 24.41
CA MET A 223 -30.87 3.05 25.27
C MET A 223 -30.98 4.57 25.35
N THR A 224 -30.99 5.04 26.59
CA THR A 224 -31.31 6.40 27.04
C THR A 224 -30.08 7.31 27.00
N SER A 225 -29.56 7.65 25.82
CA SER A 225 -28.63 8.79 25.73
C SER A 225 -29.34 9.97 25.09
N GLU A 226 -29.56 11.02 25.88
CA GLU A 226 -29.86 12.35 25.34
C GLU A 226 -28.76 12.72 24.33
N MET A 227 -29.13 13.46 23.29
CA MET A 227 -28.19 14.05 22.33
C MET A 227 -27.09 14.84 23.06
N GLN A 228 -25.84 14.49 22.83
CA GLN A 228 -24.69 15.09 23.50
C GLN A 228 -23.52 15.28 22.51
N GLY A 229 -22.89 16.45 22.55
CA GLY A 229 -21.64 16.72 21.85
C GLY A 229 -20.51 16.92 22.84
N PHE A 230 -19.34 16.37 22.54
CA PHE A 230 -18.14 16.44 23.34
C PHE A 230 -17.07 17.14 22.53
N TYR A 231 -16.66 18.33 22.97
CA TYR A 231 -15.53 19.05 22.40
C TYR A 231 -14.28 18.74 23.22
N ILE A 232 -13.28 18.20 22.56
CA ILE A 232 -12.07 17.67 23.18
C ILE A 232 -10.90 18.57 22.81
N THR A 233 -10.29 19.16 23.83
CA THR A 233 -9.11 20.03 23.71
C THR A 233 -7.86 19.39 24.34
N ASN A 234 -7.99 18.21 24.95
CA ASN A 234 -6.85 17.44 25.42
C ASN A 234 -6.22 16.65 24.25
N PRO A 235 -4.94 16.89 23.91
CA PRO A 235 -4.28 16.20 22.79
C PRO A 235 -4.18 14.69 22.94
N GLU A 236 -4.08 14.15 24.17
CA GLU A 236 -4.08 12.70 24.40
C GLU A 236 -5.42 12.07 24.02
N LEU A 237 -6.52 12.74 24.35
CA LEU A 237 -7.86 12.28 23.98
C LEU A 237 -8.15 12.53 22.50
N GLY A 238 -7.74 13.68 21.95
CA GLY A 238 -7.84 13.98 20.52
C GLY A 238 -7.14 12.90 19.68
N PHE A 239 -5.93 12.52 20.07
CA PHE A 239 -5.18 11.45 19.43
C PHE A 239 -5.88 10.08 19.51
N LEU A 240 -6.54 9.74 20.63
CA LEU A 240 -7.27 8.47 20.72
C LEU A 240 -8.46 8.42 19.76
N PHE A 241 -9.13 9.54 19.56
CA PHE A 241 -10.23 9.66 18.61
C PHE A 241 -9.74 9.63 17.16
N ASP A 242 -8.64 10.32 16.84
CA ASP A 242 -7.95 10.18 15.55
C ASP A 242 -7.56 8.72 15.26
N ARG A 243 -6.98 8.06 16.27
CA ARG A 243 -6.58 6.66 16.18
C ARG A 243 -7.77 5.74 15.98
N PHE A 244 -8.90 5.98 16.64
CA PHE A 244 -10.13 5.22 16.41
C PHE A 244 -10.60 5.33 14.95
N LEU A 245 -10.62 6.55 14.40
CA LEU A 245 -10.96 6.76 12.99
C LEU A 245 -10.00 6.01 12.07
N SER A 246 -8.69 6.19 12.28
CA SER A 246 -7.64 5.64 11.41
C SER A 246 -7.45 4.12 11.52
N ASP A 247 -7.56 3.53 12.72
CA ASP A 247 -7.24 2.12 12.96
C ASP A 247 -8.50 1.24 13.00
N SER A 248 -9.69 1.79 13.25
CA SER A 248 -10.92 0.99 13.43
C SER A 248 -11.95 1.19 12.32
N ILE A 249 -12.21 2.43 11.89
CA ILE A 249 -13.26 2.70 10.90
C ILE A 249 -12.68 2.77 9.48
N TRP A 250 -11.58 3.50 9.27
CA TRP A 250 -10.96 3.66 7.94
C TRP A 250 -10.65 2.33 7.24
N PRO A 251 -10.05 1.31 7.91
CA PRO A 251 -9.75 0.04 7.24
C PRO A 251 -11.00 -0.75 6.84
N LEU A 252 -12.17 -0.43 7.41
CA LEU A 252 -13.45 -1.05 7.09
C LEU A 252 -14.28 -0.22 6.09
N ALA A 253 -13.82 0.99 5.74
CA ALA A 253 -14.52 1.92 4.90
C ALA A 253 -14.10 1.76 3.43
N ARG A 254 -15.08 1.78 2.52
CA ARG A 254 -14.87 1.57 1.08
C ARG A 254 -14.70 2.90 0.35
N PRO A 255 -13.85 3.01 -0.67
CA PRO A 255 -13.71 4.25 -1.44
C PRO A 255 -15.06 4.65 -2.09
N VAL A 256 -15.34 5.94 -2.13
CA VAL A 256 -16.53 6.51 -2.78
C VAL A 256 -16.18 6.93 -4.21
N ASN A 257 -16.98 6.52 -5.18
CA ASN A 257 -16.79 6.75 -6.61
C ASN A 257 -15.37 6.39 -7.09
N PRO A 258 -14.90 5.15 -6.85
CA PRO A 258 -13.57 4.76 -7.28
C PRO A 258 -13.42 4.90 -8.80
N THR A 259 -12.30 5.47 -9.23
CA THR A 259 -11.93 5.50 -10.64
C THR A 259 -11.39 4.13 -11.07
N ASN A 260 -11.71 3.70 -12.29
CA ASN A 260 -11.18 2.45 -12.86
C ASN A 260 -9.67 2.49 -13.15
N ASP A 261 -9.01 3.65 -13.02
CA ASP A 261 -7.56 3.76 -13.10
C ASP A 261 -6.97 3.53 -11.71
N PRO A 262 -6.01 2.60 -11.52
CA PRO A 262 -5.31 2.48 -10.26
C PRO A 262 -4.59 3.80 -9.99
N ASP A 263 -5.08 4.55 -8.99
CA ASP A 263 -4.49 5.82 -8.60
C ASP A 263 -3.14 5.55 -7.91
N TRP A 264 -2.08 5.48 -8.72
CA TRP A 264 -0.73 5.22 -8.25
C TRP A 264 -0.25 6.42 -7.42
N PRO A 265 0.31 6.20 -6.21
CA PRO A 265 0.86 7.28 -5.41
C PRO A 265 1.92 8.05 -6.21
N THR A 266 1.75 9.36 -6.34
CA THR A 266 2.75 10.24 -6.96
C THR A 266 3.65 10.84 -5.90
N PHE A 267 4.97 10.84 -6.15
CA PHE A 267 5.97 11.44 -5.26
C PHE A 267 6.57 12.72 -5.88
N PRO A 268 7.01 13.71 -5.07
CA PRO A 268 7.05 13.69 -3.61
C PRO A 268 5.68 13.76 -2.95
N LYS A 269 5.51 12.99 -1.86
CA LYS A 269 4.27 12.98 -1.08
C LYS A 269 4.60 13.09 0.41
N GLU A 270 3.88 13.98 1.07
CA GLU A 270 3.96 14.19 2.52
C GLU A 270 2.90 13.34 3.23
N TYR A 271 3.27 12.82 4.40
CA TYR A 271 2.44 11.95 5.22
C TYR A 271 2.50 12.38 6.69
N ILE A 272 1.31 12.55 7.28
CA ILE A 272 1.14 12.78 8.72
C ILE A 272 1.02 11.46 9.50
N ARG A 273 0.57 10.38 8.85
CA ARG A 273 0.45 9.06 9.48
C ARG A 273 1.38 8.07 8.78
N LEU A 274 2.23 7.41 9.58
CA LEU A 274 3.15 6.40 9.07
C LEU A 274 2.42 5.28 8.32
N LYS A 275 1.26 4.82 8.80
CA LYS A 275 0.50 3.76 8.13
C LYS A 275 0.08 4.11 6.71
N ASP A 276 -0.22 5.38 6.44
CA ASP A 276 -0.57 5.85 5.11
C ASP A 276 0.65 5.78 4.19
N CYS A 277 1.79 6.29 4.67
CA CYS A 277 3.08 6.16 4.00
C CYS A 277 3.40 4.69 3.68
N LEU A 278 3.24 3.80 4.65
CA LEU A 278 3.52 2.36 4.45
C LEU A 278 2.51 1.67 3.53
N SER A 279 1.25 2.12 3.49
CA SER A 279 0.24 1.62 2.56
C SER A 279 0.60 2.00 1.12
N ASP A 280 0.96 3.26 0.89
CA ASP A 280 1.41 3.74 -0.41
C ASP A 280 2.72 3.07 -0.83
N LEU A 281 3.72 3.00 0.07
CA LEU A 281 4.97 2.26 -0.14
C LEU A 281 4.67 0.81 -0.51
N LYS A 282 3.80 0.11 0.22
CA LYS A 282 3.42 -1.28 -0.10
C LYS A 282 2.81 -1.44 -1.49
N ARG A 283 2.07 -0.44 -1.98
CA ARG A 283 1.54 -0.43 -3.35
C ARG A 283 2.69 -0.25 -4.35
N VAL A 284 3.53 0.76 -4.15
CA VAL A 284 4.59 1.09 -5.11
C VAL A 284 5.76 0.12 -5.11
N THR A 285 6.04 -0.51 -3.98
CA THR A 285 7.13 -1.49 -3.84
C THR A 285 6.78 -2.88 -4.35
N ARG A 286 5.56 -3.08 -4.86
CA ARG A 286 5.23 -4.26 -5.69
C ARG A 286 5.98 -4.23 -7.02
N GLU A 287 6.23 -3.03 -7.54
CA GLU A 287 6.79 -2.82 -8.88
C GLU A 287 8.15 -2.12 -8.87
N ARG A 288 8.52 -1.52 -7.74
CA ARG A 288 9.74 -0.72 -7.59
C ARG A 288 10.53 -1.21 -6.38
N ALA A 289 11.85 -1.23 -6.49
CA ALA A 289 12.70 -1.60 -5.37
C ALA A 289 12.53 -0.57 -4.23
N LEU A 290 12.59 -1.03 -2.97
CA LEU A 290 12.50 -0.15 -1.79
C LEU A 290 13.56 0.97 -1.83
N GLU A 291 14.75 0.65 -2.32
CA GLU A 291 15.88 1.59 -2.37
C GLU A 291 15.69 2.73 -3.38
N SER A 292 14.65 2.65 -4.23
CA SER A 292 14.23 3.73 -5.14
C SER A 292 13.60 4.90 -4.42
N PHE A 293 13.23 4.73 -3.15
CA PHE A 293 12.54 5.74 -2.36
C PHE A 293 13.48 6.32 -1.31
N GLU A 294 13.46 7.64 -1.18
CA GLU A 294 14.03 8.36 -0.06
C GLU A 294 12.92 8.84 0.86
N VAL A 295 13.22 8.88 2.15
CA VAL A 295 12.34 9.42 3.15
C VAL A 295 13.09 10.43 4.01
N GLU A 296 12.46 11.56 4.24
CA GLU A 296 12.82 12.50 5.29
C GLU A 296 11.73 12.45 6.34
N PHE A 297 12.12 12.41 7.61
CA PHE A 297 11.17 12.45 8.70
C PHE A 297 11.56 13.51 9.73
N GLU A 298 10.54 14.22 10.19
CA GLU A 298 10.62 15.17 11.31
C GLU A 298 9.98 14.51 12.52
N GLY A 299 10.67 14.52 13.67
CA GLY A 299 10.23 13.74 14.81
C GLY A 299 11.10 13.88 16.04
N TYR A 300 11.15 12.82 16.83
CA TYR A 300 11.93 12.75 18.06
C TYR A 300 12.68 11.43 18.15
N ASP A 301 13.90 11.47 18.66
CA ASP A 301 14.64 10.28 19.11
C ASP A 301 13.93 9.69 20.34
N THR A 302 13.59 8.40 20.32
CA THR A 302 12.77 7.78 21.38
C THR A 302 13.55 7.53 22.67
N GLY A 303 14.87 7.38 22.59
CA GLY A 303 15.75 7.16 23.74
C GLY A 303 16.07 8.44 24.50
N THR A 304 16.27 9.54 23.78
CA THR A 304 16.69 10.84 24.34
C THR A 304 15.55 11.86 24.44
N GLY A 305 14.53 11.76 23.58
CA GLY A 305 13.44 12.72 23.45
C GLY A 305 13.81 14.00 22.71
N GLU A 306 14.99 14.09 22.10
CA GLU A 306 15.42 15.27 21.33
C GLU A 306 14.73 15.32 19.96
N ALA A 307 14.38 16.54 19.51
CA ALA A 307 13.79 16.74 18.20
C ALA A 307 14.84 16.51 17.10
N VAL A 308 14.45 15.79 16.05
CA VAL A 308 15.35 15.42 14.94
C VAL A 308 14.66 15.59 13.59
N THR A 309 15.47 15.93 12.59
CA THR A 309 15.13 15.80 11.17
C THR A 309 16.22 14.96 10.53
N LYS A 310 15.83 13.86 9.90
CA LYS A 310 16.75 12.89 9.31
C LYS A 310 16.23 12.50 7.94
N ARG A 311 17.16 12.25 7.02
CA ARG A 311 16.89 11.79 5.66
C ARG A 311 17.70 10.54 5.35
N GLY A 312 17.13 9.67 4.54
CA GLY A 312 17.81 8.46 4.09
C GLY A 312 17.02 7.65 3.07
N THR A 313 17.62 6.55 2.64
CA THR A 313 17.02 5.60 1.71
C THR A 313 16.12 4.61 2.45
N VAL A 314 14.97 4.27 1.88
CA VAL A 314 14.07 3.27 2.45
C VAL A 314 14.71 1.87 2.31
N ALA A 315 14.98 1.22 3.43
CA ALA A 315 15.60 -0.12 3.49
C ALA A 315 14.58 -1.25 3.75
N GLY A 316 13.35 -0.88 4.16
CA GLY A 316 12.26 -1.82 4.41
C GLY A 316 11.18 -1.23 5.30
N TYR A 317 10.12 -2.01 5.54
CA TYR A 317 9.06 -1.64 6.47
C TYR A 317 8.35 -2.89 7.01
N TYR A 318 7.59 -2.71 8.09
CA TYR A 318 6.61 -3.67 8.59
C TYR A 318 5.26 -2.97 8.68
N PHE A 319 4.25 -3.50 7.98
CA PHE A 319 2.89 -3.00 7.99
C PHE A 319 1.89 -4.09 7.63
N THR A 320 0.81 -4.19 8.40
CA THR A 320 -0.36 -5.01 8.09
C THR A 320 -1.61 -4.25 8.54
N GLU A 321 -2.72 -4.40 7.82
CA GLU A 321 -4.00 -3.78 8.18
C GLU A 321 -4.56 -4.33 9.50
N PHE A 322 -4.09 -5.50 9.95
CA PHE A 322 -4.56 -6.20 11.14
C PHE A 322 -3.60 -6.11 12.34
N ASP A 323 -2.47 -5.41 12.21
CA ASP A 323 -1.54 -5.16 13.32
C ASP A 323 -1.46 -3.65 13.62
N ILE A 324 -1.36 -3.32 14.90
CA ILE A 324 -1.13 -1.95 15.34
C ILE A 324 0.31 -1.51 15.08
N ARG A 325 1.25 -2.47 14.95
CA ARG A 325 2.66 -2.18 14.69
C ARG A 325 2.86 -1.74 13.24
N ALA A 326 3.52 -0.60 13.11
CA ALA A 326 3.92 -0.02 11.84
C ALA A 326 5.31 0.58 12.01
N THR A 327 6.27 0.08 11.25
CA THR A 327 7.68 0.48 11.38
C THR A 327 8.28 0.68 10.00
N LEU A 328 8.94 1.80 9.77
CA LEU A 328 9.75 2.07 8.60
C LEU A 328 11.23 1.87 8.94
N LYS A 329 12.01 1.29 8.04
CA LYS A 329 13.46 1.12 8.16
C LYS A 329 14.16 2.04 7.17
N VAL A 330 15.04 2.89 7.67
CA VAL A 330 15.70 3.94 6.89
C VAL A 330 17.21 3.82 7.05
N GLU A 331 17.93 3.75 5.93
CA GLU A 331 19.37 3.90 5.91
C GLU A 331 19.71 5.39 5.82
N LEU A 332 20.24 5.96 6.90
CA LEU A 332 20.48 7.40 7.00
C LEU A 332 21.63 7.85 6.09
N ASP A 333 21.47 9.03 5.47
CA ASP A 333 22.54 9.62 4.67
C ASP A 333 23.75 9.98 5.56
N PRO A 334 25.00 9.82 5.09
CA PRO A 334 26.21 10.07 5.88
C PRO A 334 26.38 11.50 6.40
N GLU A 335 25.63 12.46 5.84
CA GLU A 335 25.60 13.84 6.35
C GLU A 335 24.82 13.94 7.69
N TYR A 336 23.88 13.03 7.90
CA TYR A 336 23.04 12.96 9.09
C TYR A 336 23.55 11.92 10.10
N ASP A 337 24.50 11.07 9.73
CA ASP A 337 25.22 10.16 10.63
C ASP A 337 26.71 10.01 10.25
N SER A 338 27.59 10.29 11.22
CA SER A 338 29.06 10.17 11.07
C SER A 338 29.60 8.75 11.31
N GLY A 339 28.72 7.78 11.63
CA GLY A 339 29.03 6.35 11.73
C GLY A 339 28.91 5.61 10.39
N THR A 340 29.41 4.36 10.35
CA THR A 340 29.07 3.41 9.27
C THR A 340 27.55 3.33 9.13
N ALA A 341 27.02 3.30 7.89
CA ALA A 341 25.59 3.34 7.57
C ALA A 341 24.75 2.36 8.43
N ASP A 342 24.23 2.84 9.55
CA ASP A 342 23.36 2.08 10.45
C ASP A 342 21.91 2.30 9.99
N VAL A 343 21.20 1.21 9.67
CA VAL A 343 19.76 1.25 9.37
C VAL A 343 19.00 1.52 10.67
N VAL A 344 18.20 2.58 10.68
CA VAL A 344 17.39 2.99 11.83
C VAL A 344 15.92 2.62 11.63
N THR A 345 15.20 2.43 12.73
CA THR A 345 13.76 2.18 12.74
C THR A 345 13.00 3.45 13.10
N VAL A 346 11.94 3.72 12.34
CA VAL A 346 11.08 4.91 12.47
C VAL A 346 9.64 4.47 12.66
N GLY A 347 9.08 4.78 13.82
CA GLY A 347 7.68 4.52 14.16
C GLY A 347 6.79 5.73 13.91
N GLY A 348 5.48 5.53 13.98
CA GLY A 348 4.51 6.62 13.89
C GLY A 348 4.49 7.51 15.14
N TRP A 349 3.62 8.52 15.12
CA TRP A 349 3.43 9.40 16.28
C TRP A 349 3.15 8.61 17.58
N LYS A 350 3.91 8.91 18.64
CA LYS A 350 3.91 8.20 19.95
C LYS A 350 4.47 6.77 19.94
N ALA A 351 5.25 6.41 18.92
CA ALA A 351 6.04 5.18 18.94
C ALA A 351 7.07 5.20 20.10
N THR A 352 7.29 4.02 20.70
CA THR A 352 8.18 3.85 21.87
C THR A 352 9.22 2.75 21.69
N TYR A 353 9.13 1.92 20.64
CA TYR A 353 10.00 0.76 20.45
C TYR A 353 11.06 0.99 19.37
N GLU A 354 10.74 1.80 18.38
CA GLU A 354 11.60 2.22 17.28
C GLU A 354 12.64 3.26 17.74
N ASP A 355 13.73 3.42 16.99
CA ASP A 355 14.79 4.38 17.31
C ASP A 355 14.28 5.83 17.26
N TYR A 356 13.37 6.11 16.33
CA TYR A 356 12.74 7.42 16.15
C TYR A 356 11.22 7.31 16.07
N GLN A 357 10.52 8.35 16.54
CA GLN A 357 9.09 8.56 16.25
C GLN A 357 8.94 9.72 15.26
N ALA A 358 8.21 9.50 14.17
CA ALA A 358 7.93 10.53 13.16
C ALA A 358 6.60 11.24 13.43
N ARG A 359 6.62 12.57 13.29
CA ARG A 359 5.42 13.43 13.21
C ARG A 359 4.98 13.66 11.77
N ARG A 360 5.96 13.83 10.88
CA ARG A 360 5.78 14.10 9.46
C ARG A 360 6.83 13.30 8.70
N LEU A 361 6.42 12.74 7.56
CA LEU A 361 7.31 12.04 6.65
C LEU A 361 7.10 12.61 5.26
N THR A 362 8.17 12.83 4.52
CA THR A 362 8.09 13.13 3.09
C THR A 362 8.83 12.03 2.34
N VAL A 363 8.17 11.43 1.37
CA VAL A 363 8.74 10.38 0.52
C VAL A 363 8.99 10.95 -0.85
N TRP A 364 10.19 10.72 -1.38
CA TRP A 364 10.56 11.02 -2.77
C TRP A 364 10.86 9.73 -3.50
N GLU A 365 10.58 9.73 -4.79
CA GLU A 365 11.19 8.79 -5.73
C GLU A 365 12.52 9.37 -6.22
N LYS A 366 13.60 8.60 -6.11
CA LYS A 366 14.92 8.98 -6.63
C LYS A 366 14.83 9.14 -8.15
N SER A 367 15.32 10.23 -8.72
CA SER A 367 15.30 10.49 -10.18
C SER A 367 16.72 10.52 -10.78
N GLY A 368 16.85 10.14 -12.06
CA GLY A 368 18.13 10.21 -12.82
C GLY A 368 18.83 8.85 -12.97
N LYS A 369 20.17 8.85 -13.16
CA LYS A 369 20.98 7.61 -13.30
C LYS A 369 20.92 6.67 -12.08
N ASP A 370 20.52 7.21 -10.93
CA ASP A 370 20.31 6.47 -9.69
C ASP A 370 18.89 5.89 -9.59
N HIS A 371 18.01 6.16 -10.57
CA HIS A 371 16.70 5.53 -10.67
C HIS A 371 16.86 4.11 -11.24
N PRO A 372 16.43 3.04 -10.55
CA PRO A 372 16.63 1.66 -11.00
C PRO A 372 15.97 1.33 -12.34
N ALA A 373 14.92 2.07 -12.73
CA ALA A 373 14.33 2.01 -14.08
C ALA A 373 15.16 2.71 -15.18
N THR A 374 16.40 3.16 -14.93
CA THR A 374 17.30 3.64 -15.98
C THR A 374 18.48 2.69 -16.15
N ILE A 375 18.93 2.48 -17.38
CA ILE A 375 20.15 1.69 -17.62
C ILE A 375 21.38 2.49 -17.16
N ASP A 376 22.27 1.86 -16.39
CA ASP A 376 23.53 2.47 -15.96
C ASP A 376 24.71 2.14 -16.91
N ASP A 377 25.81 2.86 -16.75
CA ASP A 377 27.00 2.76 -17.62
C ASP A 377 27.70 1.38 -17.51
N GLU A 378 27.46 0.62 -16.44
CA GLU A 378 27.98 -0.73 -16.26
C GLU A 378 27.13 -1.76 -16.99
N THR A 379 25.81 -1.71 -16.80
CA THR A 379 24.81 -2.50 -17.49
C THR A 379 24.90 -2.30 -18.99
N GLU A 380 25.02 -1.06 -19.48
CA GLU A 380 25.15 -0.77 -20.91
C GLU A 380 26.42 -1.42 -21.51
N ARG A 381 27.52 -1.42 -20.77
CA ARG A 381 28.78 -2.06 -21.19
C ARG A 381 28.63 -3.58 -21.28
N HIS A 382 27.96 -4.18 -20.30
CA HIS A 382 27.71 -5.61 -20.26
C HIS A 382 26.72 -6.04 -21.33
N LEU A 383 25.67 -5.26 -21.59
CA LEU A 383 24.71 -5.50 -22.67
C LEU A 383 25.39 -5.49 -24.05
N ARG A 384 26.25 -4.50 -24.32
CA ARG A 384 27.01 -4.46 -25.59
C ARG A 384 27.90 -5.68 -25.75
N ARG A 385 28.59 -6.11 -24.69
CA ARG A 385 29.38 -7.35 -24.71
C ARG A 385 28.51 -8.58 -24.87
N CYS A 386 27.35 -8.64 -24.23
CA CYS A 386 26.42 -9.77 -24.35
C CYS A 386 26.01 -9.98 -25.81
N ARG A 387 25.70 -8.90 -26.54
CA ARG A 387 25.37 -8.95 -27.97
C ARG A 387 26.56 -9.41 -28.84
N GLU A 388 27.79 -9.29 -28.36
CA GLU A 388 29.02 -9.70 -29.06
C GLU A 388 29.49 -11.11 -28.67
N GLU A 389 29.29 -11.52 -27.41
CA GLU A 389 29.80 -12.77 -26.82
C GLU A 389 28.81 -13.94 -26.94
N ILE A 390 27.49 -13.68 -27.02
CA ILE A 390 26.47 -14.74 -27.16
C ILE A 390 26.70 -15.53 -28.48
N PRO A 391 26.62 -16.88 -28.46
CA PRO A 391 26.85 -17.68 -29.66
C PRO A 391 25.79 -17.42 -30.75
N GLU A 392 26.10 -17.82 -31.99
CA GLU A 392 25.14 -17.76 -33.11
C GLU A 392 23.97 -18.74 -32.93
N GLU A 393 24.23 -19.92 -32.36
CA GLU A 393 23.27 -20.97 -32.00
C GLU A 393 23.73 -21.57 -30.66
N PHE A 394 22.81 -21.91 -29.75
CA PHE A 394 23.15 -22.63 -28.53
C PHE A 394 23.22 -24.15 -28.81
N GLY A 395 23.60 -24.95 -27.80
CA GLY A 395 23.45 -26.41 -27.85
C GLY A 395 24.67 -27.23 -28.29
N ASP A 396 25.90 -26.68 -28.25
CA ASP A 396 27.10 -27.42 -28.65
C ASP A 396 27.81 -28.17 -27.50
N GLY A 397 27.28 -28.07 -26.27
CA GLY A 397 27.86 -28.62 -25.04
C GLY A 397 27.04 -29.74 -24.39
N ARG A 398 27.70 -30.44 -23.45
CA ARG A 398 27.06 -31.42 -22.55
C ARG A 398 26.84 -30.79 -21.18
N ILE A 399 25.67 -30.98 -20.59
CA ILE A 399 25.24 -30.34 -19.34
C ILE A 399 24.65 -31.37 -18.39
N ALA A 400 24.97 -31.27 -17.10
CA ALA A 400 24.38 -32.10 -16.06
C ALA A 400 23.61 -31.25 -15.06
N LEU A 401 22.36 -31.60 -14.78
CA LEU A 401 21.49 -30.87 -13.85
C LEU A 401 20.86 -31.81 -12.82
N GLY A 402 20.82 -31.39 -11.57
CA GLY A 402 20.11 -32.09 -10.49
C GLY A 402 19.71 -31.12 -9.38
N MET A 403 19.05 -31.55 -8.31
CA MET A 403 18.51 -32.88 -8.05
C MET A 403 17.01 -32.92 -7.78
N ASP A 404 16.34 -31.79 -7.63
CA ASP A 404 14.91 -31.78 -7.31
C ASP A 404 14.02 -32.06 -8.52
N ALA A 405 12.92 -32.76 -8.29
CA ALA A 405 11.85 -32.89 -9.27
C ALA A 405 10.49 -32.85 -8.58
N PHE A 406 9.55 -32.12 -9.17
CA PHE A 406 8.19 -31.96 -8.68
C PHE A 406 7.17 -32.45 -9.69
N VAL A 407 6.10 -33.05 -9.16
CA VAL A 407 4.86 -33.29 -9.89
C VAL A 407 3.84 -32.28 -9.39
N ASP A 408 3.66 -31.21 -10.17
CA ASP A 408 2.77 -30.11 -9.84
C ASP A 408 1.36 -30.42 -10.34
N ARG A 409 0.43 -30.57 -9.41
CA ARG A 409 -0.97 -30.93 -9.65
C ARG A 409 -1.80 -29.65 -9.59
N MET A 410 -2.19 -29.14 -10.75
CA MET A 410 -3.02 -27.95 -10.86
C MET A 410 -4.47 -28.28 -10.46
N ARG A 411 -5.02 -27.46 -9.56
CA ARG A 411 -6.36 -27.62 -9.00
C ARG A 411 -7.12 -26.30 -9.05
N GLU A 412 -8.43 -26.41 -9.19
CA GLU A 412 -9.37 -25.31 -8.96
C GLU A 412 -10.24 -25.63 -7.75
N PHE A 413 -10.37 -24.68 -6.82
CA PHE A 413 -11.33 -24.79 -5.72
C PHE A 413 -12.74 -24.54 -6.22
N VAL A 414 -13.67 -25.37 -5.79
CA VAL A 414 -15.09 -25.25 -6.12
C VAL A 414 -15.76 -24.32 -5.13
N GLU A 415 -16.38 -23.26 -5.63
CA GLU A 415 -17.21 -22.35 -4.85
C GLU A 415 -18.65 -22.83 -4.79
N GLU A 416 -19.28 -23.01 -5.96
CA GLU A 416 -20.64 -23.53 -6.07
C GLU A 416 -20.69 -24.71 -7.05
N ARG A 417 -21.50 -25.73 -6.72
CA ARG A 417 -21.73 -26.88 -7.58
C ARG A 417 -23.14 -26.84 -8.16
N ASN A 418 -23.22 -26.55 -9.45
CA ASN A 418 -24.47 -26.47 -10.22
C ASN A 418 -24.88 -27.80 -10.90
N GLY A 419 -24.01 -28.81 -10.88
CA GLY A 419 -24.29 -30.14 -11.44
C GLY A 419 -23.18 -31.16 -11.16
N SER A 420 -23.18 -32.28 -11.88
CA SER A 420 -22.18 -33.34 -11.70
C SER A 420 -20.81 -33.03 -12.29
N ARG A 421 -20.76 -32.09 -13.25
CA ARG A 421 -19.53 -31.58 -13.90
C ARG A 421 -19.60 -30.06 -14.13
N ASP A 422 -20.63 -29.43 -13.58
CA ASP A 422 -20.91 -28.02 -13.73
C ASP A 422 -20.68 -27.36 -12.37
N TYR A 423 -19.72 -26.46 -12.31
CA TYR A 423 -19.24 -25.83 -11.08
C TYR A 423 -18.71 -24.43 -11.38
N GLU A 424 -18.78 -23.59 -10.38
CA GLU A 424 -18.14 -22.29 -10.35
C GLU A 424 -16.87 -22.41 -9.50
N SER A 425 -15.76 -21.92 -10.04
CA SER A 425 -14.46 -21.96 -9.39
C SER A 425 -14.28 -20.72 -8.51
N MET A 426 -13.74 -20.90 -7.31
CA MET A 426 -13.33 -19.79 -6.45
C MET A 426 -12.19 -19.01 -7.12
N ARG A 427 -12.45 -17.76 -7.50
CA ARG A 427 -11.51 -16.94 -8.28
C ARG A 427 -10.62 -16.06 -7.42
N LYS A 428 -11.04 -15.64 -6.23
CA LYS A 428 -10.25 -14.76 -5.35
C LYS A 428 -9.78 -15.48 -4.09
N PHE A 429 -8.56 -15.18 -3.66
CA PHE A 429 -7.97 -15.67 -2.42
C PHE A 429 -8.72 -15.12 -1.19
N GLY A 430 -9.35 -13.95 -1.32
CA GLY A 430 -10.24 -13.38 -0.31
C GLY A 430 -11.38 -14.32 0.08
N ASP A 431 -11.98 -15.01 -0.89
CA ASP A 431 -13.13 -15.90 -0.68
C ASP A 431 -12.73 -17.11 0.18
N LEU A 432 -11.51 -17.63 -0.03
CA LEU A 432 -10.94 -18.69 0.83
C LEU A 432 -10.77 -18.21 2.27
N LYS A 433 -10.34 -16.96 2.46
CA LYS A 433 -10.19 -16.36 3.80
C LYS A 433 -11.54 -16.23 4.48
N GLU A 434 -12.56 -15.74 3.78
CA GLU A 434 -13.92 -15.62 4.32
C GLU A 434 -14.48 -16.98 4.73
N LEU A 435 -14.33 -18.00 3.89
CA LEU A 435 -14.72 -19.38 4.21
C LEU A 435 -14.07 -19.90 5.51
N LEU A 436 -12.78 -19.64 5.73
CA LEU A 436 -12.07 -20.05 6.93
C LEU A 436 -12.52 -19.26 8.19
N ILE A 437 -12.89 -17.99 8.04
CA ILE A 437 -13.43 -17.15 9.13
C ILE A 437 -14.84 -17.58 9.50
N GLU A 438 -15.72 -17.82 8.52
CA GLU A 438 -17.06 -18.33 8.76
C GLU A 438 -17.02 -19.67 9.48
N PHE A 439 -16.06 -20.52 9.11
CA PHE A 439 -15.82 -21.77 9.82
C PHE A 439 -15.54 -21.54 11.31
N GLU A 440 -14.63 -20.63 11.68
CA GLU A 440 -14.31 -20.34 13.08
C GLU A 440 -15.55 -19.90 13.88
N ALA A 441 -16.50 -19.24 13.22
CA ALA A 441 -17.76 -18.79 13.80
C ALA A 441 -18.87 -19.87 13.82
N SER A 442 -18.64 -21.05 13.24
CA SER A 442 -19.63 -22.11 13.06
C SER A 442 -19.27 -23.41 13.81
N ASP A 443 -20.29 -24.23 14.13
CA ASP A 443 -20.08 -25.60 14.63
C ASP A 443 -19.91 -26.64 13.48
N SER A 444 -19.86 -26.20 12.22
CA SER A 444 -19.67 -27.06 11.05
C SER A 444 -18.20 -27.26 10.71
N VAL A 445 -17.84 -28.39 10.11
CA VAL A 445 -16.48 -28.64 9.59
C VAL A 445 -16.36 -27.97 8.21
N PRO A 446 -15.28 -27.24 7.90
CA PRO A 446 -15.13 -26.64 6.59
C PRO A 446 -14.84 -27.76 5.60
N VAL A 447 -15.51 -27.70 4.45
CA VAL A 447 -15.26 -28.63 3.34
C VAL A 447 -14.89 -27.78 2.15
N ILE A 448 -13.64 -27.90 1.72
CA ILE A 448 -13.17 -27.36 0.46
C ILE A 448 -13.12 -28.51 -0.53
N GLU A 449 -13.85 -28.37 -1.61
CA GLU A 449 -13.78 -29.30 -2.74
C GLU A 449 -12.89 -28.70 -3.83
N TRP A 450 -12.14 -29.55 -4.54
CA TRP A 450 -11.35 -29.13 -5.68
C TRP A 450 -11.49 -30.08 -6.87
N VAL A 451 -11.20 -29.54 -8.06
CA VAL A 451 -11.19 -30.28 -9.32
C VAL A 451 -9.76 -30.29 -9.89
N PRO A 452 -9.20 -31.44 -10.30
CA PRO A 452 -7.96 -31.49 -11.09
C PRO A 452 -8.16 -30.81 -12.44
N THR A 453 -7.24 -29.94 -12.82
CA THR A 453 -7.17 -29.37 -14.17
C THR A 453 -6.05 -29.99 -14.99
N GLU A 454 -4.83 -29.93 -14.46
CA GLU A 454 -3.61 -30.37 -15.16
C GLU A 454 -2.61 -30.97 -14.17
N THR A 455 -1.68 -31.80 -14.67
CA THR A 455 -0.49 -32.19 -13.94
C THR A 455 0.71 -31.85 -14.80
N ILE A 456 1.59 -30.99 -14.30
CA ILE A 456 2.76 -30.50 -15.01
C ILE A 456 4.05 -30.89 -14.28
N PRO A 457 5.15 -31.05 -15.01
CA PRO A 457 6.46 -31.24 -14.41
C PRO A 457 6.94 -29.92 -13.79
N GLY A 458 7.53 -29.98 -12.60
CA GLY A 458 8.06 -28.82 -11.88
C GLY A 458 9.38 -29.12 -11.18
N GLY A 459 9.89 -28.13 -10.47
CA GLY A 459 11.18 -28.20 -9.77
C GLY A 459 12.28 -27.47 -10.53
N HIS A 460 13.31 -27.03 -9.80
CA HIS A 460 14.39 -26.24 -10.37
C HIS A 460 15.11 -27.00 -11.49
N THR A 461 15.48 -28.27 -11.25
CA THR A 461 16.14 -29.12 -12.25
C THR A 461 15.33 -29.21 -13.55
N VAL A 462 14.01 -29.34 -13.43
CA VAL A 462 13.14 -29.51 -14.60
C VAL A 462 13.00 -28.23 -15.39
N HIS A 463 12.85 -27.07 -14.73
CA HIS A 463 12.77 -25.78 -15.40
C HIS A 463 14.05 -25.44 -16.18
N LEU A 464 15.23 -25.66 -15.57
CA LEU A 464 16.50 -25.49 -16.29
C LEU A 464 16.59 -26.50 -17.45
N GLY A 465 16.30 -27.77 -17.16
CA GLY A 465 16.42 -28.86 -18.13
C GLY A 465 15.60 -28.65 -19.39
N GLN A 466 14.37 -28.14 -19.27
CA GLN A 466 13.51 -27.84 -20.43
C GLN A 466 14.16 -26.83 -21.38
N VAL A 467 14.77 -25.77 -20.86
CA VAL A 467 15.44 -24.76 -21.70
C VAL A 467 16.69 -25.33 -22.36
N PHE A 468 17.48 -26.13 -21.63
CA PHE A 468 18.67 -26.78 -22.20
C PHE A 468 18.32 -27.82 -23.27
N ASP A 469 17.24 -28.58 -23.08
CA ASP A 469 16.68 -29.51 -24.08
C ASP A 469 16.20 -28.76 -25.32
N ASP A 470 15.39 -27.71 -25.15
CA ASP A 470 14.88 -26.88 -26.25
C ASP A 470 16.01 -26.22 -27.06
N PHE A 471 17.15 -25.91 -26.42
CA PHE A 471 18.32 -25.31 -27.06
C PHE A 471 19.27 -26.37 -27.65
N GLY A 472 18.95 -27.66 -27.50
CA GLY A 472 19.66 -28.76 -28.16
C GLY A 472 20.95 -29.22 -27.47
N TYR A 473 21.16 -28.89 -26.19
CA TYR A 473 22.30 -29.42 -25.42
C TYR A 473 22.16 -30.92 -25.17
N ASP A 474 23.30 -31.61 -25.04
CA ASP A 474 23.33 -32.99 -24.54
C ASP A 474 23.12 -32.98 -23.02
N LEU A 475 21.87 -33.14 -22.60
CA LEU A 475 21.45 -33.00 -21.21
C LEU A 475 21.43 -34.35 -20.47
N THR A 476 22.04 -34.38 -19.28
CA THR A 476 21.79 -35.41 -18.28
C THR A 476 21.09 -34.79 -17.07
N VAL A 477 19.94 -35.34 -16.70
CA VAL A 477 19.25 -34.96 -15.46
C VAL A 477 19.36 -36.07 -14.44
N PHE A 478 19.67 -35.72 -13.19
CA PHE A 478 19.72 -36.69 -12.09
C PHE A 478 19.03 -36.13 -10.86
N GLY A 479 18.26 -36.95 -10.14
CA GLY A 479 17.40 -36.41 -9.10
C GLY A 479 16.28 -37.35 -8.67
N THR A 480 15.24 -36.79 -8.06
CA THR A 480 14.13 -37.56 -7.49
C THR A 480 13.00 -37.75 -8.50
N PHE A 481 13.22 -38.49 -9.59
CA PHE A 481 12.27 -38.60 -10.72
C PHE A 481 11.26 -39.76 -10.61
N GLY A 482 11.37 -40.60 -9.58
CA GLY A 482 10.54 -41.80 -9.34
C GLY A 482 11.23 -43.11 -9.73
N ASP A 483 10.78 -44.23 -9.14
CA ASP A 483 11.13 -45.59 -9.59
C ASP A 483 9.86 -46.47 -9.80
N PRO A 484 9.41 -46.69 -11.05
CA PRO A 484 9.96 -46.17 -12.30
C PRO A 484 9.77 -44.65 -12.44
N ILE A 485 10.51 -44.04 -13.39
CA ILE A 485 10.40 -42.59 -13.68
C ILE A 485 8.94 -42.20 -13.90
N HIS A 486 8.50 -41.13 -13.24
CA HIS A 486 7.13 -40.65 -13.38
C HIS A 486 6.89 -40.12 -14.80
N SER A 487 5.74 -40.46 -15.40
CA SER A 487 5.46 -40.20 -16.82
C SER A 487 5.60 -38.74 -17.25
N VAL A 488 5.31 -37.80 -16.33
CA VAL A 488 5.45 -36.35 -16.61
C VAL A 488 6.90 -35.95 -16.92
N PHE A 489 7.88 -36.69 -16.41
CA PHE A 489 9.29 -36.46 -16.71
C PHE A 489 9.76 -37.28 -17.92
N GLU A 490 9.20 -38.48 -18.12
CA GLU A 490 9.44 -39.27 -19.35
C GLU A 490 9.02 -38.49 -20.59
N ASP A 491 7.90 -37.76 -20.52
CA ASP A 491 7.39 -36.95 -21.62
C ASP A 491 8.31 -35.76 -21.92
N VAL A 492 8.91 -35.14 -20.90
CA VAL A 492 9.81 -33.99 -21.05
C VAL A 492 11.19 -34.41 -21.53
N PHE A 493 11.81 -35.39 -20.86
CA PHE A 493 13.19 -35.78 -21.10
C PHE A 493 13.30 -37.06 -21.94
N SER A 494 12.37 -37.26 -22.88
CA SER A 494 12.22 -38.50 -23.65
C SER A 494 13.45 -38.92 -24.47
N THR A 495 14.34 -37.97 -24.76
CA THR A 495 15.56 -38.14 -25.55
C THR A 495 16.85 -38.11 -24.72
N HIS A 496 16.73 -37.98 -23.39
CA HIS A 496 17.85 -37.69 -22.49
C HIS A 496 18.02 -38.75 -21.41
N ASP A 497 19.21 -38.79 -20.81
CA ASP A 497 19.48 -39.68 -19.67
C ASP A 497 18.87 -39.08 -18.40
N VAL A 498 17.89 -39.79 -17.84
CA VAL A 498 17.22 -39.45 -16.58
C VAL A 498 17.65 -40.45 -15.51
N LEU A 499 18.45 -39.99 -14.56
CA LEU A 499 18.99 -40.80 -13.46
C LEU A 499 18.19 -40.53 -12.18
N SER A 500 17.34 -41.48 -11.78
CA SER A 500 16.50 -41.32 -10.60
C SER A 500 17.16 -41.90 -9.35
N ALA A 501 17.09 -41.15 -8.24
CA ALA A 501 17.57 -41.54 -6.91
C ALA A 501 16.46 -41.47 -5.84
N GLY A 502 15.19 -41.43 -6.25
CA GLY A 502 14.05 -41.40 -5.33
C GLY A 502 12.77 -40.86 -5.95
N GLU A 503 11.70 -40.82 -5.16
CA GLU A 503 10.38 -40.33 -5.58
C GLU A 503 10.30 -38.80 -5.71
N PRO A 504 9.54 -38.25 -6.67
CA PRO A 504 9.38 -36.81 -6.79
C PRO A 504 8.56 -36.22 -5.65
N THR A 505 8.72 -34.91 -5.46
CA THR A 505 7.87 -34.17 -4.53
C THR A 505 6.54 -33.83 -5.21
N PHE A 506 5.41 -33.97 -4.51
CA PHE A 506 4.10 -33.61 -5.05
C PHE A 506 3.65 -32.27 -4.47
N ALA A 507 3.15 -31.38 -5.33
CA ALA A 507 2.58 -30.11 -4.90
C ALA A 507 1.21 -29.90 -5.56
N ASP A 508 0.20 -29.51 -4.80
CA ASP A 508 -1.06 -29.00 -5.35
C ASP A 508 -0.98 -27.48 -5.48
N TYR A 509 -1.22 -27.00 -6.70
CA TYR A 509 -1.27 -25.58 -7.03
C TYR A 509 -2.72 -25.14 -7.21
N ILE A 510 -3.08 -24.07 -6.52
CA ILE A 510 -4.36 -23.38 -6.68
C ILE A 510 -4.07 -21.94 -7.06
N LEU A 511 -4.48 -21.56 -8.28
CA LEU A 511 -4.31 -20.23 -8.81
C LEU A 511 -5.61 -19.43 -8.64
N PHE A 512 -5.49 -18.25 -8.05
CA PHE A 512 -6.52 -17.23 -7.92
C PHE A 512 -6.14 -16.03 -8.81
N GLU A 513 -7.09 -15.17 -9.13
CA GLU A 513 -6.84 -13.92 -9.89
C GLU A 513 -5.96 -12.94 -9.11
N ASP A 514 -6.00 -13.00 -7.78
CA ASP A 514 -5.32 -12.11 -6.83
C ASP A 514 -4.24 -12.82 -5.98
N GLY A 515 -3.92 -14.09 -6.28
CA GLY A 515 -2.95 -14.85 -5.50
C GLY A 515 -2.81 -16.31 -5.90
N LYS A 516 -2.04 -17.06 -5.12
CA LYS A 516 -1.88 -18.50 -5.28
C LYS A 516 -1.70 -19.20 -3.94
N LEU A 517 -2.14 -20.45 -3.85
CA LEU A 517 -1.90 -21.35 -2.73
C LEU A 517 -1.16 -22.59 -3.24
N ILE A 518 -0.06 -22.94 -2.57
CA ILE A 518 0.72 -24.14 -2.88
C ILE A 518 0.73 -25.03 -1.65
N LEU A 519 0.18 -26.23 -1.77
CA LEU A 519 0.21 -27.26 -0.74
C LEU A 519 1.23 -28.32 -1.16
N ARG A 520 2.31 -28.46 -0.39
CA ARG A 520 3.38 -29.41 -0.69
C ARG A 520 3.26 -30.65 0.18
N GLU A 521 3.35 -31.81 -0.43
CA GLU A 521 3.59 -33.08 0.25
C GLU A 521 5.10 -33.22 0.44
N PRO A 522 5.64 -33.07 1.66
CA PRO A 522 7.08 -33.20 1.86
C PRO A 522 7.53 -34.62 1.52
N ASN A 523 8.58 -34.73 0.71
CA ASN A 523 9.28 -35.99 0.55
C ASN A 523 10.10 -36.26 1.83
N PHE A 524 9.76 -37.32 2.55
CA PHE A 524 10.47 -37.71 3.78
C PHE A 524 11.61 -38.71 3.53
N ASP A 525 11.69 -39.28 2.33
CA ASP A 525 12.78 -40.17 1.98
C ASP A 525 14.04 -39.31 1.82
N GLN A 526 15.01 -39.52 2.71
CA GLN A 526 16.26 -38.77 2.70
C GLN A 526 17.11 -39.24 1.52
N VAL A 527 17.12 -38.47 0.44
CA VAL A 527 18.05 -38.68 -0.67
C VAL A 527 19.39 -38.05 -0.31
N ASP A 528 20.20 -38.81 0.42
CA ASP A 528 21.60 -38.50 0.73
C ASP A 528 22.55 -39.16 -0.27
N TRP A 529 23.86 -38.96 -0.08
CA TRP A 529 24.86 -39.51 -0.98
C TRP A 529 24.83 -41.04 -1.10
N ASP A 530 24.68 -41.74 0.03
CA ASP A 530 24.59 -43.20 0.04
C ASP A 530 23.40 -43.68 -0.80
N THR A 531 22.25 -43.02 -0.66
CA THR A 531 21.05 -43.27 -1.48
C THR A 531 21.31 -43.05 -2.97
N VAL A 532 21.96 -41.92 -3.33
CA VAL A 532 22.30 -41.61 -4.73
C VAL A 532 23.16 -42.71 -5.36
N ILE A 533 24.18 -43.20 -4.63
CA ILE A 533 25.05 -44.25 -5.14
C ILE A 533 24.36 -45.62 -5.14
N GLU A 534 23.48 -45.92 -4.19
CA GLU A 534 22.71 -47.16 -4.17
C GLU A 534 21.79 -47.27 -5.39
N GLU A 535 21.08 -46.19 -5.73
CA GLU A 535 20.08 -46.18 -6.80
C GLU A 535 20.68 -45.98 -8.20
N ILE A 536 21.62 -45.03 -8.36
CA ILE A 536 22.20 -44.69 -9.68
C ILE A 536 23.48 -45.49 -9.98
N GLY A 537 24.31 -45.69 -8.96
CA GLY A 537 25.65 -46.27 -9.09
C GLY A 537 26.74 -45.24 -9.42
N ILE A 538 27.89 -45.38 -8.77
CA ILE A 538 29.02 -44.44 -8.88
C ILE A 538 29.61 -44.33 -10.29
N GLU A 539 29.77 -45.46 -10.99
CA GLU A 539 30.35 -45.50 -12.35
C GLU A 539 29.39 -44.82 -13.34
N THR A 540 28.09 -45.13 -13.27
CA THR A 540 27.05 -44.50 -14.08
C THR A 540 27.02 -42.98 -13.88
N LEU A 541 27.04 -42.52 -12.62
CA LEU A 541 27.00 -41.09 -12.31
C LEU A 541 28.26 -40.37 -12.80
N ALA A 542 29.45 -40.98 -12.63
CA ALA A 542 30.70 -40.42 -13.12
C ALA A 542 30.73 -40.32 -14.67
N GLU A 543 30.33 -41.37 -15.39
CA GLU A 543 30.27 -41.38 -16.87
C GLU A 543 29.28 -40.33 -17.43
N SER A 544 28.17 -40.12 -16.72
CA SER A 544 27.17 -39.11 -17.07
C SER A 544 27.64 -37.67 -16.86
N VAL A 545 28.48 -37.44 -15.86
CA VAL A 545 28.99 -36.10 -15.52
C VAL A 545 30.28 -35.78 -16.27
N ASP A 546 31.09 -36.77 -16.63
CA ASP A 546 32.36 -36.56 -17.33
C ASP A 546 32.17 -35.89 -18.70
N GLY A 547 32.98 -34.86 -18.97
CA GLY A 547 32.89 -34.05 -20.19
C GLY A 547 31.77 -33.01 -20.22
N THR A 548 30.94 -32.90 -19.17
CA THR A 548 29.97 -31.80 -19.06
C THR A 548 30.70 -30.47 -18.81
N THR A 549 30.17 -29.36 -19.33
CA THR A 549 30.77 -28.03 -19.14
C THR A 549 30.39 -27.41 -17.80
N VAL A 550 29.14 -27.60 -17.39
CA VAL A 550 28.55 -27.07 -16.15
C VAL A 550 27.73 -28.14 -15.47
N LEU A 551 27.84 -28.18 -14.15
CA LEU A 551 26.99 -28.97 -13.26
C LEU A 551 26.08 -28.03 -12.46
N GLY A 552 24.76 -28.17 -12.62
CA GLY A 552 23.77 -27.37 -11.91
C GLY A 552 23.14 -28.15 -10.74
N PHE A 553 23.03 -27.53 -9.58
CA PHE A 553 22.28 -28.06 -8.44
C PHE A 553 21.14 -27.13 -8.01
N GLY A 554 19.93 -27.66 -7.88
CA GLY A 554 18.83 -27.09 -7.14
C GLY A 554 17.80 -28.18 -6.78
N SER A 555 16.92 -28.00 -5.81
CA SER A 555 16.86 -26.95 -4.81
C SER A 555 17.23 -27.54 -3.44
N TRP A 556 18.23 -26.98 -2.75
CA TRP A 556 18.68 -27.50 -1.44
C TRP A 556 17.54 -27.53 -0.39
N SER A 557 16.62 -26.56 -0.41
CA SER A 557 15.45 -26.57 0.47
C SER A 557 14.58 -27.84 0.36
N ASN A 558 14.58 -28.47 -0.82
CA ASN A 558 13.73 -29.62 -1.13
C ASN A 558 14.44 -30.95 -0.85
N ILE A 559 15.77 -30.97 -0.94
CA ILE A 559 16.62 -32.11 -0.59
C ILE A 559 17.55 -31.66 0.54
N PRO A 560 17.12 -31.70 1.82
CA PRO A 560 17.93 -31.19 2.92
C PRO A 560 19.33 -31.83 2.97
N SER A 561 19.44 -33.10 2.61
CA SER A 561 20.68 -33.88 2.59
C SER A 561 21.63 -33.55 1.42
N LEU A 562 21.29 -32.60 0.54
CA LEU A 562 22.11 -32.21 -0.62
C LEU A 562 23.59 -31.89 -0.29
N PRO A 563 23.97 -31.37 0.89
CA PRO A 563 25.37 -31.20 1.27
C PRO A 563 26.17 -32.50 1.26
N SER A 564 25.56 -33.62 1.65
CA SER A 564 26.21 -34.93 1.57
C SER A 564 26.51 -35.32 0.12
N VAL A 565 25.63 -34.97 -0.81
CA VAL A 565 25.81 -35.21 -2.24
C VAL A 565 26.95 -34.35 -2.77
N TRP A 566 27.05 -33.08 -2.39
CA TRP A 566 28.19 -32.23 -2.75
C TRP A 566 29.52 -32.80 -2.23
N ASP A 567 29.53 -33.31 -0.99
CA ASP A 567 30.70 -33.96 -0.41
C ASP A 567 31.08 -35.22 -1.19
N GLY A 568 30.11 -36.06 -1.56
CA GLY A 568 30.32 -37.25 -2.38
C GLY A 568 30.80 -36.94 -3.80
N PHE A 569 30.25 -35.91 -4.44
CA PHE A 569 30.74 -35.44 -5.73
C PHE A 569 32.20 -35.00 -5.65
N ARG A 570 32.58 -34.24 -4.61
CA ARG A 570 33.97 -33.81 -4.37
C ARG A 570 34.90 -34.99 -4.12
N ASP A 571 34.51 -35.89 -3.22
CA ASP A 571 35.42 -36.91 -2.66
C ASP A 571 35.49 -38.19 -3.50
N GLU A 572 34.41 -38.53 -4.22
CA GLU A 572 34.29 -39.81 -4.93
C GLU A 572 34.06 -39.68 -6.43
N ILE A 573 33.31 -38.68 -6.91
CA ILE A 573 33.07 -38.50 -8.37
C ILE A 573 34.21 -37.73 -9.04
N TRP A 574 34.57 -36.55 -8.54
CA TRP A 574 35.59 -35.69 -9.14
C TRP A 574 36.92 -36.41 -9.43
N PRO A 575 37.43 -37.28 -8.54
CA PRO A 575 38.65 -38.04 -8.80
C PRO A 575 38.56 -39.06 -9.95
N LEU A 576 37.35 -39.42 -10.39
CA LEU A 576 37.10 -40.38 -11.46
C LEU A 576 36.96 -39.70 -12.84
N LEU A 577 36.75 -38.38 -12.89
CA LEU A 577 36.49 -37.65 -14.12
C LEU A 577 37.79 -37.41 -14.91
N GLU A 578 37.80 -37.71 -16.21
CA GLU A 578 38.91 -37.37 -17.09
C GLU A 578 38.83 -35.89 -17.52
N ASN A 579 37.62 -35.40 -17.73
CA ASN A 579 37.28 -34.04 -18.17
C ASN A 579 36.20 -33.47 -17.24
N PRO A 580 36.55 -33.11 -15.99
CA PRO A 580 35.58 -32.61 -15.01
C PRO A 580 34.90 -31.30 -15.46
N PRO A 581 33.69 -31.02 -14.97
CA PRO A 581 33.01 -29.75 -15.20
C PRO A 581 33.86 -28.54 -14.82
N ASN A 582 33.76 -27.47 -15.60
CA ASN A 582 34.55 -26.25 -15.36
C ASN A 582 33.98 -25.38 -14.25
N SER A 583 32.68 -25.53 -13.96
CA SER A 583 32.01 -24.76 -12.91
C SER A 583 30.78 -25.48 -12.39
N VAL A 584 30.39 -25.12 -11.17
CA VAL A 584 29.17 -25.57 -10.52
C VAL A 584 28.28 -24.37 -10.21
N VAL A 585 27.00 -24.44 -10.56
CA VAL A 585 25.99 -23.40 -10.23
C VAL A 585 24.98 -24.00 -9.25
N ILE A 586 24.75 -23.32 -8.12
CA ILE A 586 23.91 -23.83 -7.04
C ILE A 586 22.83 -22.82 -6.65
N SER A 587 21.58 -23.27 -6.71
CA SER A 587 20.43 -22.57 -6.16
C SER A 587 20.02 -23.22 -4.83
N PRO A 588 20.19 -22.54 -3.69
CA PRO A 588 19.78 -23.07 -2.39
C PRO A 588 18.25 -23.08 -2.23
N ALA A 589 17.53 -22.31 -3.06
CA ALA A 589 16.09 -22.07 -2.96
C ALA A 589 15.65 -21.58 -1.56
N ASP A 590 14.39 -21.79 -1.18
CA ASP A 590 13.83 -21.25 0.06
C ASP A 590 14.19 -22.07 1.30
N ILE A 591 15.32 -21.73 1.90
CA ILE A 591 15.83 -22.35 3.14
C ILE A 591 15.20 -21.76 4.43
N GLN A 592 14.09 -21.02 4.36
CA GLN A 592 13.47 -20.40 5.54
C GLN A 592 13.02 -21.41 6.59
N GLN A 593 12.56 -22.59 6.17
CA GLN A 593 12.06 -23.64 7.07
C GLN A 593 13.18 -24.50 7.68
N MET A 594 14.43 -24.31 7.26
CA MET A 594 15.58 -25.07 7.74
C MET A 594 16.18 -24.45 9.00
N SER A 595 16.70 -25.29 9.90
CA SER A 595 17.34 -24.80 11.13
C SER A 595 18.67 -24.10 10.82
N PRO A 596 19.07 -23.06 11.58
CA PRO A 596 20.32 -22.35 11.33
C PRO A 596 21.57 -23.24 11.37
N ASP A 597 21.62 -24.20 12.29
CA ASP A 597 22.76 -25.12 12.40
C ASP A 597 22.89 -26.00 11.16
N PHE A 598 21.76 -26.51 10.65
CA PHE A 598 21.74 -27.35 9.45
C PHE A 598 22.19 -26.58 8.19
N VAL A 599 21.78 -25.31 8.07
CA VAL A 599 22.25 -24.45 6.98
C VAL A 599 23.76 -24.20 7.12
N LYS A 600 24.28 -23.92 8.32
CA LYS A 600 25.72 -23.71 8.53
C LYS A 600 26.57 -24.89 8.12
N ASP A 601 26.12 -26.11 8.43
CA ASP A 601 26.83 -27.32 8.06
C ASP A 601 26.93 -27.46 6.54
N GLY A 602 25.83 -27.23 5.80
CA GLY A 602 25.88 -27.31 4.34
C GLY A 602 26.68 -26.20 3.66
N LEU A 603 26.78 -25.01 4.27
CA LEU A 603 27.69 -23.95 3.78
C LEU A 603 29.16 -24.39 3.84
N GLN A 604 29.54 -25.28 4.78
CA GLN A 604 30.89 -25.84 4.83
C GLN A 604 31.15 -26.80 3.67
N SER A 605 30.17 -27.62 3.30
CA SER A 605 30.27 -28.51 2.13
C SER A 605 30.39 -27.71 0.83
N LEU A 606 29.65 -26.59 0.68
CA LEU A 606 29.80 -25.68 -0.47
C LEU A 606 31.21 -25.12 -0.59
N ARG A 607 31.75 -24.61 0.53
CA ARG A 607 33.12 -24.09 0.58
C ARG A 607 34.14 -25.15 0.18
N ALA A 608 33.98 -26.36 0.68
CA ALA A 608 34.90 -27.45 0.38
C ALA A 608 34.75 -27.98 -1.06
N LEU A 609 33.56 -27.88 -1.66
CA LEU A 609 33.38 -28.13 -3.10
C LEU A 609 34.08 -27.07 -3.95
N ASP A 610 34.09 -25.80 -3.51
CA ASP A 610 34.79 -24.71 -4.20
C ASP A 610 36.31 -24.95 -4.34
N ASP A 611 36.91 -25.70 -3.41
CA ASP A 611 38.33 -26.07 -3.44
C ASP A 611 38.69 -26.97 -4.65
N VAL A 612 37.72 -27.68 -5.24
CA VAL A 612 37.94 -28.57 -6.41
C VAL A 612 37.38 -28.02 -7.71
N VAL A 613 36.36 -27.17 -7.65
CA VAL A 613 35.71 -26.57 -8.82
C VAL A 613 35.12 -25.21 -8.45
N PRO A 614 35.23 -24.16 -9.29
CA PRO A 614 34.59 -22.88 -9.01
C PRO A 614 33.07 -23.01 -8.82
N VAL A 615 32.60 -22.70 -7.61
CA VAL A 615 31.18 -22.71 -7.24
C VAL A 615 30.60 -21.30 -7.35
N THR A 616 29.43 -21.23 -7.99
CA THR A 616 28.60 -20.03 -8.07
C THR A 616 27.29 -20.29 -7.34
N VAL A 617 27.06 -19.59 -6.24
CA VAL A 617 25.78 -19.65 -5.52
C VAL A 617 24.90 -18.49 -5.99
N THR A 618 23.65 -18.75 -6.35
CA THR A 618 22.67 -17.76 -6.80
C THR A 618 21.49 -17.69 -5.84
N THR A 619 21.05 -16.48 -5.49
CA THR A 619 19.96 -16.24 -4.55
C THR A 619 19.15 -15.01 -4.90
N ASN A 620 17.86 -15.04 -4.62
CA ASN A 620 17.08 -13.81 -4.55
C ASN A 620 17.35 -13.05 -3.23
N ARG A 621 16.92 -11.78 -3.14
CA ARG A 621 17.13 -10.94 -1.95
C ARG A 621 16.58 -11.54 -0.65
N THR A 622 15.47 -12.29 -0.70
CA THR A 622 14.86 -12.92 0.48
C THR A 622 15.73 -14.06 1.00
N GLN A 623 16.22 -14.92 0.11
CA GLN A 623 17.12 -16.02 0.43
C GLN A 623 18.47 -15.52 0.96
N ALA A 624 19.03 -14.47 0.35
CA ALA A 624 20.26 -13.83 0.80
C ALA A 624 20.14 -13.30 2.24
N LYS A 625 19.04 -12.61 2.57
CA LYS A 625 18.75 -12.13 3.94
C LYS A 625 18.67 -13.27 4.95
N ARG A 626 18.09 -14.42 4.56
CA ARG A 626 18.06 -15.61 5.42
C ARG A 626 19.46 -16.13 5.72
N LEU A 627 20.34 -16.21 4.72
CA LEU A 627 21.72 -16.63 4.91
C LEU A 627 22.50 -15.69 5.84
N LEU A 628 22.38 -14.37 5.67
CA LEU A 628 22.99 -13.38 6.57
C LEU A 628 22.52 -13.57 8.02
N THR A 629 21.22 -13.78 8.21
CA THR A 629 20.64 -14.03 9.54
C THR A 629 21.23 -15.28 10.18
N VAL A 630 21.39 -16.37 9.41
CA VAL A 630 21.99 -17.62 9.90
C VAL A 630 23.45 -17.41 10.30
N LEU A 631 24.20 -16.63 9.54
CA LEU A 631 25.60 -16.31 9.80
C LEU A 631 25.79 -15.36 10.99
N ASN A 632 24.71 -14.87 11.62
CA ASN A 632 24.71 -13.84 12.67
C ASN A 632 25.31 -12.50 12.20
N GLU A 633 25.22 -12.22 10.90
CA GLU A 633 25.56 -10.92 10.33
C GLU A 633 24.35 -9.98 10.51
N GLU A 634 24.15 -9.49 11.74
CA GLU A 634 23.04 -8.59 12.10
C GLU A 634 23.17 -7.18 11.50
N ARG A 635 24.36 -6.85 10.98
CA ARG A 635 24.72 -5.53 10.46
C ARG A 635 25.45 -5.65 9.14
N THR A 636 24.71 -5.67 8.05
CA THR A 636 25.30 -5.41 6.74
C THR A 636 24.41 -4.47 5.93
N ASP A 637 25.11 -3.48 5.38
CA ASP A 637 24.70 -2.44 4.43
C ASP A 637 23.65 -2.95 3.41
N SER A 638 22.63 -2.13 3.14
CA SER A 638 21.38 -2.58 2.49
C SER A 638 21.52 -2.89 0.98
N SER A 639 22.65 -2.54 0.37
CA SER A 639 22.83 -2.74 -1.07
C SER A 639 22.99 -4.21 -1.47
N LEU A 640 22.48 -4.54 -2.66
CA LEU A 640 22.60 -5.88 -3.25
C LEU A 640 24.07 -6.32 -3.38
N SER A 641 24.93 -5.38 -3.75
CA SER A 641 26.37 -5.56 -3.93
C SER A 641 27.07 -5.96 -2.64
N ASN A 642 26.82 -5.23 -1.55
CA ASN A 642 27.42 -5.53 -0.25
C ASN A 642 26.90 -6.86 0.31
N THR A 643 25.60 -7.13 0.14
CA THR A 643 25.01 -8.43 0.49
C THR A 643 25.73 -9.58 -0.22
N ALA A 644 25.90 -9.47 -1.54
CA ALA A 644 26.60 -10.49 -2.33
C ALA A 644 28.06 -10.67 -1.90
N MET A 645 28.78 -9.58 -1.64
CA MET A 645 30.19 -9.63 -1.22
C MET A 645 30.37 -10.24 0.17
N THR A 646 29.53 -9.87 1.14
CA THR A 646 29.56 -10.46 2.47
C THR A 646 29.30 -11.96 2.40
N LEU A 647 28.22 -12.38 1.73
CA LEU A 647 27.88 -13.80 1.63
C LEU A 647 28.97 -14.60 0.91
N ARG A 648 29.53 -14.05 -0.17
CA ARG A 648 30.68 -14.66 -0.87
C ARG A 648 31.85 -14.92 0.08
N ASN A 649 32.20 -13.94 0.90
CA ASN A 649 33.36 -14.02 1.79
C ASN A 649 33.12 -14.93 2.99
N GLU A 650 31.94 -14.86 3.61
CA GLU A 650 31.59 -15.68 4.78
C GLU A 650 31.40 -17.16 4.41
N ILE A 651 30.73 -17.43 3.29
CA ILE A 651 30.56 -18.80 2.79
C ILE A 651 31.89 -19.30 2.23
N GLY A 652 32.65 -18.44 1.56
CA GLY A 652 33.96 -18.77 1.00
C GLY A 652 33.89 -19.49 -0.34
N VAL A 653 32.96 -19.09 -1.21
CA VAL A 653 32.80 -19.62 -2.59
C VAL A 653 33.42 -18.68 -3.63
N SER A 654 33.69 -19.20 -4.83
CA SER A 654 34.30 -18.44 -5.94
C SER A 654 33.44 -17.25 -6.36
N LYS A 655 32.13 -17.48 -6.56
CA LYS A 655 31.16 -16.46 -6.95
C LYS A 655 29.87 -16.56 -6.12
N PHE A 656 29.28 -15.41 -5.82
CA PHE A 656 27.97 -15.33 -5.18
C PHE A 656 27.12 -14.28 -5.88
N VAL A 657 25.89 -14.65 -6.26
CA VAL A 657 24.93 -13.78 -6.95
C VAL A 657 23.75 -13.51 -6.03
N VAL A 658 23.41 -12.23 -5.89
CA VAL A 658 22.14 -11.79 -5.33
C VAL A 658 21.37 -11.08 -6.44
N HIS A 659 20.12 -11.47 -6.65
CA HIS A 659 19.28 -10.86 -7.69
C HIS A 659 17.90 -10.45 -7.16
N THR A 660 17.26 -9.57 -7.94
CA THR A 660 15.87 -9.13 -7.82
C THR A 660 15.26 -9.13 -9.23
N LEU A 661 14.01 -8.66 -9.37
CA LEU A 661 13.40 -8.49 -10.68
C LEU A 661 14.01 -7.35 -11.51
N LEU A 662 14.78 -6.45 -10.89
CA LEU A 662 15.24 -5.20 -11.51
C LEU A 662 16.77 -5.06 -11.54
N GLU A 663 17.50 -5.91 -10.84
CA GLU A 663 18.96 -5.85 -10.76
C GLU A 663 19.54 -7.16 -10.22
N ALA A 664 20.79 -7.42 -10.58
CA ALA A 664 21.60 -8.49 -10.03
C ALA A 664 23.03 -7.99 -9.73
N ALA A 665 23.62 -8.54 -8.67
CA ALA A 665 24.99 -8.29 -8.25
C ALA A 665 25.73 -9.62 -8.07
N LEU A 666 26.87 -9.76 -8.75
CA LEU A 666 27.77 -10.89 -8.65
C LEU A 666 29.06 -10.46 -7.95
N ALA A 667 29.32 -11.06 -6.79
CA ALA A 667 30.56 -10.89 -6.05
C ALA A 667 31.55 -12.01 -6.33
N ARG A 668 32.82 -11.65 -6.48
CA ARG A 668 33.98 -12.56 -6.61
C ARG A 668 35.21 -11.94 -5.95
N GLU A 669 36.31 -12.69 -5.86
CA GLU A 669 37.55 -12.19 -5.23
C GLU A 669 38.06 -10.89 -5.87
N SER A 670 37.93 -10.74 -7.20
CA SER A 670 38.42 -9.54 -7.89
C SER A 670 37.52 -8.30 -7.75
N GLY A 671 36.34 -8.42 -7.11
CA GLY A 671 35.38 -7.34 -6.97
C GLY A 671 33.94 -7.75 -7.27
N ILE A 672 33.08 -6.75 -7.48
CA ILE A 672 31.65 -6.91 -7.75
C ILE A 672 31.37 -6.51 -9.20
N VAL A 673 30.42 -7.18 -9.83
CA VAL A 673 29.81 -6.78 -11.11
C VAL A 673 28.32 -6.68 -10.93
N THR A 674 27.70 -5.65 -11.49
CA THR A 674 26.26 -5.43 -11.40
C THR A 674 25.62 -5.32 -12.78
N ALA A 675 24.37 -5.74 -12.88
CA ALA A 675 23.55 -5.53 -14.07
C ALA A 675 22.11 -5.22 -13.67
N ARG A 676 21.57 -4.11 -14.18
CA ARG A 676 20.14 -3.78 -14.06
C ARG A 676 19.34 -4.57 -15.09
N ALA A 677 18.08 -4.82 -14.76
CA ALA A 677 17.10 -5.46 -15.63
C ALA A 677 15.97 -4.48 -15.97
N PRO A 678 15.50 -4.44 -17.23
CA PRO A 678 14.36 -3.64 -17.59
C PRO A 678 13.13 -4.16 -16.87
N ARG A 679 12.22 -3.25 -16.51
CA ARG A 679 11.01 -3.61 -15.77
C ARG A 679 10.17 -4.61 -16.59
N PRO A 680 9.88 -5.81 -16.07
CA PRO A 680 8.95 -6.73 -16.73
C PRO A 680 7.52 -6.17 -16.63
N ASP A 681 6.71 -6.42 -17.65
CA ASP A 681 5.24 -6.39 -17.56
C ASP A 681 4.82 -7.87 -17.48
N PRO A 682 4.76 -8.45 -16.26
CA PRO A 682 4.83 -9.90 -16.13
C PRO A 682 3.44 -10.53 -16.24
N GLU A 683 3.30 -11.50 -17.13
CA GLU A 683 2.20 -12.47 -17.12
C GLU A 683 2.38 -13.48 -15.97
N GLN A 684 3.63 -13.79 -15.61
CA GLN A 684 3.98 -14.78 -14.59
C GLN A 684 5.22 -14.32 -13.80
N VAL A 685 5.17 -14.37 -12.46
CA VAL A 685 6.38 -14.14 -11.61
C VAL A 685 6.82 -15.43 -10.91
N THR A 686 5.93 -16.42 -10.80
CA THR A 686 6.26 -17.73 -10.23
C THR A 686 7.34 -18.43 -11.05
N ASN A 687 8.40 -18.91 -10.40
CA ASN A 687 9.54 -19.60 -11.05
C ASN A 687 10.47 -18.69 -11.88
N SER A 688 10.37 -17.35 -11.73
CA SER A 688 11.34 -16.42 -12.33
C SER A 688 12.78 -16.67 -11.87
N ASP A 689 12.95 -17.09 -10.61
CA ASP A 689 14.28 -17.38 -10.03
C ASP A 689 14.95 -18.56 -10.76
N ALA A 690 14.21 -19.63 -11.07
CA ALA A 690 14.73 -20.77 -11.83
C ALA A 690 15.16 -20.36 -13.26
N HIS A 691 14.46 -19.42 -13.88
CA HIS A 691 14.81 -18.90 -15.20
C HIS A 691 16.00 -17.92 -15.15
N PHE A 692 16.15 -17.16 -14.06
CA PHE A 692 17.37 -16.40 -13.80
C PHE A 692 18.57 -17.35 -13.66
N ASP A 693 18.41 -18.41 -12.85
CA ASP A 693 19.42 -19.45 -12.64
C ASP A 693 19.76 -20.17 -13.95
N THR A 694 18.76 -20.39 -14.82
CA THR A 694 18.95 -20.93 -16.19
C THR A 694 19.84 -20.04 -17.03
N GLY A 695 19.57 -18.73 -17.12
CA GLY A 695 20.39 -17.82 -17.92
C GLY A 695 21.79 -17.63 -17.35
N LEU A 696 21.95 -17.70 -16.03
CA LEU A 696 23.26 -17.73 -15.39
C LEU A 696 24.03 -19.01 -15.76
N THR A 697 23.36 -20.16 -15.74
CA THR A 697 23.93 -21.47 -16.11
C THR A 697 24.31 -21.52 -17.60
N LEU A 698 23.50 -20.96 -18.49
CA LEU A 698 23.83 -20.77 -19.91
C LEU A 698 25.08 -19.91 -20.07
N GLY A 699 25.20 -18.81 -19.32
CA GLY A 699 26.39 -17.97 -19.35
C GLY A 699 27.66 -18.72 -18.93
N HIS A 700 27.53 -19.68 -18.00
CA HIS A 700 28.63 -20.56 -17.62
C HIS A 700 28.94 -21.62 -18.69
N ALA A 701 27.91 -22.21 -19.31
CA ALA A 701 28.06 -23.22 -20.36
C ALA A 701 28.79 -22.65 -21.59
N GLU A 702 28.43 -21.43 -21.99
CA GLU A 702 29.01 -20.71 -23.12
C GLU A 702 30.32 -19.97 -22.78
N GLY A 703 30.78 -20.02 -21.52
CA GLY A 703 32.02 -19.37 -21.10
C GLY A 703 31.98 -17.84 -21.19
N LEU A 704 30.81 -17.23 -21.00
CA LEU A 704 30.59 -15.79 -21.07
C LEU A 704 31.24 -15.06 -19.89
N SER A 705 31.52 -13.76 -20.07
CA SER A 705 32.02 -12.94 -18.96
C SER A 705 30.94 -12.73 -17.89
N ASP A 706 31.33 -12.58 -16.61
CA ASP A 706 30.37 -12.49 -15.49
C ASP A 706 29.25 -11.47 -15.69
N GLY A 707 29.57 -10.28 -16.23
CA GLY A 707 28.54 -9.28 -16.51
C GLY A 707 27.65 -9.63 -17.69
N THR A 708 28.19 -10.30 -18.71
CA THR A 708 27.38 -10.88 -19.79
C THR A 708 26.43 -11.95 -19.25
N SER A 709 26.91 -12.84 -18.37
CA SER A 709 26.07 -13.86 -17.74
C SER A 709 24.94 -13.26 -16.90
N LEU A 710 25.16 -12.12 -16.21
CA LEU A 710 24.08 -11.41 -15.51
C LEU A 710 23.04 -10.81 -16.47
N ILE A 711 23.47 -10.24 -17.61
CA ILE A 711 22.53 -9.74 -18.62
C ILE A 711 21.72 -10.89 -19.20
N LEU A 712 22.35 -12.03 -19.51
CA LEU A 712 21.67 -13.21 -20.01
C LEU A 712 20.69 -13.77 -18.97
N ALA A 713 21.09 -13.88 -17.70
CA ALA A 713 20.22 -14.28 -16.59
C ALA A 713 18.97 -13.40 -16.45
N ASN A 714 19.16 -12.07 -16.44
CA ASN A 714 18.05 -11.11 -16.43
C ASN A 714 17.16 -11.23 -17.67
N THR A 715 17.74 -11.52 -18.84
CA THR A 715 17.00 -11.67 -20.10
C THR A 715 16.14 -12.93 -20.09
N VAL A 716 16.71 -14.09 -19.73
CA VAL A 716 16.00 -15.37 -19.68
C VAL A 716 14.84 -15.30 -18.69
N ALA A 717 15.07 -14.74 -17.49
CA ALA A 717 13.99 -14.46 -16.54
C ALA A 717 12.96 -13.46 -17.10
N GLY A 718 13.41 -12.41 -17.78
CA GLY A 718 12.57 -11.39 -18.41
C GLY A 718 11.63 -11.93 -19.48
N CYS A 719 12.12 -12.83 -20.35
CA CYS A 719 11.31 -13.50 -21.35
C CYS A 719 10.22 -14.36 -20.71
N PHE A 720 10.60 -15.23 -19.77
CA PHE A 720 9.64 -16.07 -19.05
C PHE A 720 8.57 -15.25 -18.33
N MET A 721 8.96 -14.15 -17.68
CA MET A 721 8.01 -13.28 -16.99
C MET A 721 6.97 -12.68 -17.94
N ARG A 722 7.37 -12.32 -19.16
CA ARG A 722 6.49 -11.68 -20.15
C ARG A 722 5.61 -12.66 -20.91
N GLU A 723 6.08 -13.89 -21.11
CA GLU A 723 5.42 -14.88 -21.98
C GLU A 723 4.73 -16.01 -21.21
N GLY A 724 5.05 -16.17 -19.92
CA GLY A 724 4.49 -17.24 -19.07
C GLY A 724 4.97 -18.66 -19.41
N VAL A 725 5.86 -18.81 -20.39
CA VAL A 725 6.41 -20.08 -20.89
C VAL A 725 7.94 -20.04 -20.96
N PRO A 726 8.63 -21.19 -20.97
CA PRO A 726 10.08 -21.25 -21.12
C PRO A 726 10.56 -20.47 -22.37
N PRO A 727 11.64 -19.68 -22.27
CA PRO A 727 12.09 -18.81 -23.34
C PRO A 727 12.71 -19.58 -24.49
N THR A 728 12.56 -19.06 -25.70
CA THR A 728 13.19 -19.57 -26.92
C THR A 728 14.45 -18.75 -27.24
N GLU A 729 15.35 -19.27 -28.08
CA GLU A 729 16.49 -18.48 -28.56
C GLU A 729 16.04 -17.17 -29.23
N GLU A 730 14.93 -17.22 -30.00
CA GLU A 730 14.38 -16.06 -30.67
C GLU A 730 13.88 -15.02 -29.67
N SER A 731 13.16 -15.43 -28.61
CA SER A 731 12.68 -14.48 -27.59
C SER A 731 13.81 -13.88 -26.77
N ILE A 732 14.87 -14.65 -26.45
CA ILE A 732 16.09 -14.13 -25.80
C ILE A 732 16.74 -13.06 -26.68
N ARG A 733 17.00 -13.36 -27.96
CA ARG A 733 17.65 -12.40 -28.87
C ARG A 733 16.79 -11.16 -29.08
N HIS A 734 15.48 -11.33 -29.21
CA HIS A 734 14.53 -10.22 -29.34
C HIS A 734 14.57 -9.31 -28.12
N LEU A 735 14.55 -9.87 -26.91
CA LEU A 735 14.60 -9.09 -25.68
C LEU A 735 15.97 -8.43 -25.48
N LEU A 736 17.07 -9.10 -25.84
CA LEU A 736 18.42 -8.50 -25.83
C LEU A 736 18.52 -7.28 -26.77
N ASP A 737 17.88 -7.31 -27.94
CA ASP A 737 17.88 -6.19 -28.89
C ASP A 737 17.08 -4.99 -28.37
N GLN A 738 16.03 -5.23 -27.57
CA GLN A 738 15.19 -4.19 -26.99
C GLN A 738 15.59 -3.78 -25.56
N TYR A 739 16.57 -4.47 -24.97
CA TYR A 739 16.88 -4.40 -23.53
C TYR A 739 17.05 -2.97 -23.01
N ASP A 740 17.79 -2.13 -23.73
CA ASP A 740 18.02 -0.71 -23.39
C ASP A 740 16.77 0.16 -23.58
N THR A 741 15.98 -0.10 -24.62
CA THR A 741 14.74 0.66 -24.89
C THR A 741 13.64 0.42 -23.86
N LEU A 742 13.67 -0.73 -23.18
CA LEU A 742 12.69 -1.09 -22.16
C LEU A 742 12.91 -0.38 -20.80
N PHE A 743 14.02 0.34 -20.63
CA PHE A 743 14.21 1.24 -19.48
C PHE A 743 13.55 2.62 -19.70
N GLU A 744 13.26 3.00 -20.95
CA GLU A 744 12.66 4.31 -21.27
C GLU A 744 11.12 4.27 -21.35
N ALA A 745 10.52 3.08 -21.20
CA ALA A 745 9.11 2.79 -21.45
C ALA A 745 8.20 2.92 -20.22
#